data_AF-A0A3D0YB15-F1
#
_entry.id   AF-A0A3D0YB15-F1
#
_cell.length_a   1.000
_cell.length_b   1.000
_cell.length_c   1.000
_cell.angle_alpha   90.00
_cell.angle_beta   90.00
_cell.angle_gamma   90.00
#
_symmetry.space_group_name_H-M   'P 1'
#
loop_
_entity.id
_entity.type
_entity.pdbx_description
1 polymer ?
#
loop_
_entity_poly.entity_id
_entity_poly.type
_entity_poly.pdbx_seq_one_letter_code
_entity_poly.pdbx_strand_id
1 'polypeptide(L)'
;MSNDSNITILSKESESFQYIAIQGHKLILSAEDTFNINEYFGDSPTNDEFLIYAEGILLSKRLQLKSGLISANYFDTTNNKITIDVSGNKGADIEIPNMDAKKSPGDKGGNGEQGGSLNMYIENVNVYDNTIYELLARGGDGGSGQDGTVSTAGGNGGDGQNGGSVQAIIIHPYLRIISTLVSIYKSSIYSKKKTGLRTCIETISNFTALNEVRNALENALSNTKTVEDLNASIYDASTYISIQAKNWESNLLIDVAGGKSGTYGLGKTPGIKGLQGNKGTSLAITIDNTSSLLNKKYEPFMLIHPSQCAMVLEKAKLMYFSINPVEDSKGTQNIAVLLKRLLERTAIFNNLDSNSDLAKYYAKNEQSIGAINSVQSLQQIYSTATNLLNNLANGLDYFGYDSQHVPLTSFGFYRNLLNDLISNFSYIEDEYNSYYDKLKDQKATIDIIKSVKQQQETIIAQSNSSISQLKNNLIESANIIDSYQYTLAPKKQALEDKMKELKDSIEKYFDFNVQSFLSSLTTLAFAPKSKIMWITQIAEVGVKGTEDVTDDKGDEINKDYIVGKIKSVEASVKGLIEGYSEEKDGTLQADDPCANKLIASEEKINDLLDDFYNKFPTEITELKTLFQDYVKTITSRNTEILDYNAIVQLLRKNHQQINEAQKKITSLNSSALKNINPNWPEITAFVSQMYYSSRSIIMEIMDLAARAYGFWSLDDHRNLIAQAYGNRSLPEIDTASFTQVQTIILDSYRRTIEKFGNGAGIFPMNNNDEGIVIKLDKDQIEYFKENKVIMFNIPVALPSKLKTENSFAEASNPFAGACNIRLNNVRVWIKGAKASNDMLQVNICHTGKEQIVDANGNVFSFSHDPKYTMFKYYLSNNKIFQDGGIGWQDSESKSTYALVGPFTYWKIKIYDTPDDLVDLSEVTEVKIEFHGTNYPFKC
;
A
#
# COMPACT_ATOMS: atom_id res chain seq x y z
N MET A 1 -5.98 2.82 -51.92
CA MET A 1 -6.78 2.65 -50.69
C MET A 1 -6.39 1.32 -50.05
N SER A 2 -5.37 1.36 -49.18
CA SER A 2 -5.22 0.52 -47.99
C SER A 2 -4.63 1.48 -46.95
N ASN A 3 -5.44 1.83 -45.95
CA ASN A 3 -5.08 2.74 -44.86
C ASN A 3 -4.23 1.97 -43.85
N ASP A 4 -2.90 1.99 -44.00
CA ASP A 4 -1.99 1.57 -42.94
C ASP A 4 -1.39 2.82 -42.27
N SER A 5 -2.09 3.28 -41.23
CA SER A 5 -1.56 4.24 -40.26
C SER A 5 -0.54 3.52 -39.35
N ASN A 6 0.73 3.52 -39.75
CA ASN A 6 1.79 2.84 -39.00
C ASN A 6 2.13 3.55 -37.69
N ILE A 7 2.24 2.76 -36.61
CA ILE A 7 2.75 3.19 -35.31
C ILE A 7 4.22 2.80 -35.23
N THR A 8 5.05 3.77 -34.88
CA THR A 8 6.51 3.60 -34.80
C THR A 8 7.00 4.12 -33.47
N ILE A 9 7.72 3.28 -32.73
CA ILE A 9 8.38 3.66 -31.49
C ILE A 9 9.66 4.41 -31.83
N LEU A 10 9.81 5.61 -31.26
CA LEU A 10 10.85 6.57 -31.62
C LEU A 10 12.01 6.62 -30.61
N SER A 11 11.91 5.89 -29.50
CA SER A 11 12.94 5.77 -28.46
C SER A 11 12.95 4.36 -27.84
N LYS A 12 14.03 3.97 -27.16
CA LYS A 12 14.04 2.71 -26.38
C LYS A 12 13.00 2.85 -25.27
N GLU A 13 11.90 2.10 -25.36
CA GLU A 13 10.90 2.06 -24.29
C GLU A 13 11.58 1.60 -23.01
N SER A 14 11.43 2.40 -21.96
CA SER A 14 11.82 2.06 -20.60
C SER A 14 10.57 2.03 -19.73
N GLU A 15 10.72 1.46 -18.54
CA GLU A 15 9.68 1.49 -17.51
C GLU A 15 9.27 2.90 -17.08
N SER A 16 10.11 3.91 -17.34
CA SER A 16 9.89 5.30 -16.94
C SER A 16 9.54 6.22 -18.11
N PHE A 17 9.76 5.83 -19.37
CA PHE A 17 9.59 6.72 -20.52
C PHE A 17 9.26 5.98 -21.83
N GLN A 18 8.33 6.55 -22.61
CA GLN A 18 8.02 6.13 -23.97
C GLN A 18 7.75 7.34 -24.88
N TYR A 19 8.23 7.26 -26.12
CA TYR A 19 7.95 8.24 -27.18
C TYR A 19 7.55 7.52 -28.48
N ILE A 20 6.33 7.80 -28.95
CA ILE A 20 5.62 6.98 -29.94
C ILE A 20 4.95 7.89 -30.98
N ALA A 21 5.01 7.52 -32.26
CA ALA A 21 4.17 8.12 -33.29
C ALA A 21 2.90 7.28 -33.50
N ILE A 22 1.72 7.90 -33.39
CA ILE A 22 0.42 7.24 -33.53
C ILE A 22 -0.59 8.09 -34.30
N GLN A 23 -1.13 7.55 -35.40
CA GLN A 23 -2.18 8.18 -36.21
C GLN A 23 -1.93 9.67 -36.60
N GLY A 24 -0.66 10.07 -36.78
CA GLY A 24 -0.30 11.46 -37.10
C GLY A 24 -0.02 12.35 -35.89
N HIS A 25 -0.08 11.79 -34.67
CA HIS A 25 0.28 12.42 -33.41
C HIS A 25 1.58 11.84 -32.85
N LYS A 26 2.21 12.61 -31.97
CA LYS A 26 3.39 12.21 -31.19
C LYS A 26 2.99 12.08 -29.72
N LEU A 27 3.04 10.87 -29.19
CA LEU A 27 2.68 10.54 -27.82
C LEU A 27 3.94 10.41 -26.95
N ILE A 28 3.93 11.05 -25.79
CA ILE A 28 4.95 10.93 -24.74
C ILE A 28 4.28 10.43 -23.47
N LEU A 29 4.80 9.35 -22.91
CA LEU A 29 4.42 8.80 -21.61
C LEU A 29 5.64 8.83 -20.69
N SER A 30 5.54 9.44 -19.52
CA SER A 30 6.65 9.50 -18.55
C SER A 30 6.18 9.27 -17.10
N ALA A 31 6.91 8.43 -16.37
CA ALA A 31 6.81 8.25 -14.92
C ALA A 31 8.04 8.81 -14.18
N GLU A 32 8.90 9.52 -14.91
CA GLU A 32 10.03 10.25 -14.33
C GLU A 32 9.50 11.37 -13.45
N ASP A 33 10.14 11.60 -12.29
CA ASP A 33 9.72 12.69 -11.42
C ASP A 33 9.78 14.00 -12.20
N THR A 34 10.90 14.29 -12.88
CA THR A 34 11.02 15.51 -13.69
C THR A 34 11.48 15.18 -15.11
N PHE A 35 10.60 15.36 -16.08
CA PHE A 35 10.87 15.25 -17.51
C PHE A 35 11.15 16.62 -18.14
N ASN A 36 12.37 16.85 -18.65
CA ASN A 36 12.72 18.09 -19.35
C ASN A 36 12.25 18.04 -20.81
N ILE A 37 11.12 18.69 -21.08
CA ILE A 37 10.49 18.60 -22.40
C ILE A 37 11.32 19.27 -23.50
N ASN A 38 12.11 20.31 -23.22
CA ASN A 38 12.87 21.00 -24.27
C ASN A 38 13.98 20.14 -24.91
N GLU A 39 14.48 19.12 -24.20
CA GLU A 39 15.51 18.20 -24.72
C GLU A 39 15.01 17.35 -25.91
N TYR A 40 13.68 17.16 -26.02
CA TYR A 40 13.08 16.28 -27.02
C TYR A 40 12.52 17.01 -28.24
N PHE A 41 12.25 18.31 -28.13
CA PHE A 41 11.56 19.10 -29.16
C PHE A 41 12.50 20.06 -29.92
N GLY A 42 13.72 20.29 -29.41
CA GLY A 42 14.65 21.26 -29.98
C GLY A 42 14.12 22.70 -29.93
N ASP A 43 14.71 23.59 -30.74
CA ASP A 43 14.35 25.02 -30.78
C ASP A 43 13.42 25.40 -31.96
N SER A 44 13.00 24.44 -32.83
CA SER A 44 12.23 24.73 -34.05
C SER A 44 10.73 24.41 -33.90
N PRO A 45 9.82 25.20 -34.52
CA PRO A 45 8.38 24.93 -34.52
C PRO A 45 8.10 23.54 -35.08
N THR A 46 7.37 22.71 -34.34
CA THR A 46 6.96 21.39 -34.82
C THR A 46 5.60 21.50 -35.52
N ASN A 47 5.48 20.92 -36.71
CA ASN A 47 4.20 20.82 -37.44
C ASN A 47 3.32 19.66 -36.94
N ASP A 48 3.74 18.99 -35.87
CA ASP A 48 3.11 17.80 -35.35
C ASP A 48 2.18 18.14 -34.17
N GLU A 49 1.19 17.27 -33.95
CA GLU A 49 0.37 17.30 -32.76
C GLU A 49 0.97 16.41 -31.68
N PHE A 50 1.06 16.91 -30.44
CA PHE A 50 1.67 16.19 -29.33
C PHE A 50 0.69 15.87 -28.21
N LEU A 51 0.78 14.66 -27.68
CA LEU A 51 0.04 14.19 -26.53
C LEU A 51 1.06 13.82 -25.45
N ILE A 52 1.07 14.53 -24.33
CA ILE A 52 2.08 14.40 -23.28
C ILE A 52 1.39 14.02 -21.98
N TYR A 53 1.77 12.87 -21.42
CA TYR A 53 1.34 12.38 -20.12
C TYR A 53 2.57 12.14 -19.26
N ALA A 54 2.71 12.85 -18.14
CA ALA A 54 3.92 12.79 -17.31
C ALA A 54 3.61 12.85 -15.80
N GLU A 55 4.54 12.36 -14.96
CA GLU A 55 4.49 12.66 -13.53
C GLU A 55 4.88 14.12 -13.25
N GLY A 56 6.01 14.57 -13.80
CA GLY A 56 6.38 15.98 -13.74
C GLY A 56 7.01 16.46 -15.02
N ILE A 57 6.68 17.69 -15.39
CA ILE A 57 7.23 18.37 -16.56
C ILE A 57 8.06 19.55 -16.10
N LEU A 58 9.28 19.68 -16.63
CA LEU A 58 10.07 20.89 -16.55
C LEU A 58 10.17 21.53 -17.93
N LEU A 59 9.75 22.79 -18.04
CA LEU A 59 9.90 23.59 -19.25
C LEU A 59 10.87 24.74 -19.01
N SER A 60 12.01 24.69 -19.70
CA SER A 60 13.07 25.70 -19.63
C SER A 60 12.92 26.80 -20.70
N LYS A 61 12.25 26.53 -21.82
CA LYS A 61 12.01 27.48 -22.91
C LYS A 61 10.59 27.35 -23.48
N ARG A 62 10.14 28.30 -24.30
CA ARG A 62 8.87 28.22 -25.04
C ARG A 62 8.72 26.88 -25.77
N LEU A 63 7.56 26.24 -25.64
CA LEU A 63 7.17 25.04 -26.40
C LEU A 63 6.24 25.46 -27.55
N GLN A 64 6.66 25.25 -28.80
CA GLN A 64 5.85 25.57 -29.98
C GLN A 64 5.38 24.30 -30.70
N LEU A 65 4.07 24.13 -30.81
CA LEU A 65 3.40 22.94 -31.35
C LEU A 65 2.33 23.36 -32.36
N LYS A 66 1.87 22.44 -33.23
CA LYS A 66 0.68 22.71 -34.06
C LYS A 66 -0.61 22.64 -33.24
N SER A 67 -0.73 21.60 -32.41
CA SER A 67 -1.80 21.35 -31.44
C SER A 67 -1.24 20.42 -30.36
N GLY A 68 -1.90 20.31 -29.21
CA GLY A 68 -1.52 19.27 -28.26
C GLY A 68 -2.39 19.11 -27.03
N LEU A 69 -2.05 18.06 -26.27
CA LEU A 69 -2.59 17.74 -24.97
C LEU A 69 -1.43 17.60 -23.99
N ILE A 70 -1.52 18.28 -22.85
CA ILE A 70 -0.53 18.18 -21.77
C ILE A 70 -1.26 17.78 -20.49
N SER A 71 -0.92 16.60 -19.97
CA SER A 71 -1.43 16.05 -18.73
C SER A 71 -0.26 15.72 -17.82
N ALA A 72 -0.20 16.35 -16.64
CA ALA A 72 0.89 16.10 -15.70
C ALA A 72 0.45 16.23 -14.24
N ASN A 73 1.11 15.47 -13.36
CA ASN A 73 0.90 15.69 -11.92
C ASN A 73 1.48 17.04 -11.49
N TYR A 74 2.69 17.42 -11.95
CA TYR A 74 3.18 18.80 -11.81
C TYR A 74 3.81 19.35 -13.10
N PHE A 75 3.77 20.67 -13.22
CA PHE A 75 4.36 21.38 -14.36
C PHE A 75 5.10 22.62 -13.86
N ASP A 76 6.41 22.63 -14.04
CA ASP A 76 7.31 23.64 -13.51
C ASP A 76 8.22 24.24 -14.60
N THR A 77 8.95 25.28 -14.23
CA THR A 77 9.84 26.04 -15.11
C THR A 77 11.05 26.55 -14.36
N THR A 78 12.19 26.68 -15.04
CA THR A 78 13.39 27.32 -14.47
C THR A 78 13.33 28.85 -14.52
N ASN A 79 12.35 29.43 -15.22
CA ASN A 79 12.34 30.85 -15.59
C ASN A 79 11.09 31.60 -15.11
N ASN A 80 10.32 31.04 -14.15
CA ASN A 80 9.04 31.58 -13.65
C ASN A 80 8.01 31.90 -14.76
N LYS A 81 8.20 31.37 -15.97
CA LYS A 81 7.29 31.49 -17.10
C LYS A 81 7.23 30.18 -17.88
N ILE A 82 6.02 29.69 -18.11
CA ILE A 82 5.69 28.56 -18.96
C ILE A 82 4.99 29.14 -20.18
N THR A 83 5.58 29.03 -21.37
CA THR A 83 4.92 29.45 -22.62
C THR A 83 4.69 28.25 -23.50
N ILE A 84 3.43 27.96 -23.80
CA ILE A 84 3.02 26.97 -24.79
C ILE A 84 2.31 27.70 -25.91
N ASP A 85 2.80 27.50 -27.12
CA ASP A 85 2.32 28.19 -28.30
C ASP A 85 1.86 27.23 -29.39
N VAL A 86 0.56 27.26 -29.64
CA VAL A 86 -0.13 26.60 -30.75
C VAL A 86 -0.68 27.62 -31.76
N SER A 87 -0.09 28.82 -31.82
CA SER A 87 -0.52 29.85 -32.77
C SER A 87 -0.19 29.48 -34.22
N GLY A 88 -1.08 29.84 -35.14
CA GLY A 88 -0.87 29.65 -36.56
C GLY A 88 0.25 30.56 -37.09
N ASN A 89 0.99 30.05 -38.07
CA ASN A 89 2.06 30.82 -38.71
C ASN A 89 1.52 32.02 -39.49
N LYS A 90 2.33 33.08 -39.55
CA LYS A 90 2.06 34.23 -40.41
C LYS A 90 2.12 33.83 -41.89
N GLY A 91 1.20 34.37 -42.68
CA GLY A 91 1.22 34.24 -44.13
C GLY A 91 2.42 34.97 -44.76
N ALA A 92 2.92 34.44 -45.87
CA ALA A 92 4.10 35.01 -46.54
C ALA A 92 3.84 36.45 -47.02
N ASP A 93 4.74 37.38 -46.66
CA ASP A 93 4.79 38.70 -47.26
C ASP A 93 5.41 38.60 -48.66
N ILE A 94 4.94 39.42 -49.61
CA ILE A 94 5.59 39.56 -50.92
C ILE A 94 6.32 40.91 -50.96
N GLU A 95 7.59 40.90 -50.58
CA GLU A 95 8.39 42.11 -50.39
C GLU A 95 8.97 42.69 -51.69
N ILE A 96 8.94 41.94 -52.79
CA ILE A 96 9.54 42.36 -54.07
C ILE A 96 8.49 43.13 -54.88
N PRO A 97 8.72 44.41 -55.26
CA PRO A 97 7.81 45.14 -56.14
C PRO A 97 7.61 44.40 -57.46
N ASN A 98 6.39 44.41 -57.97
CA ASN A 98 6.05 43.78 -59.24
C ASN A 98 6.76 44.49 -60.40
N MET A 99 7.85 43.91 -60.90
CA MET A 99 8.63 44.46 -62.02
C MET A 99 8.10 44.08 -63.41
N ASP A 100 7.08 43.21 -63.49
CA ASP A 100 6.48 42.80 -64.75
C ASP A 100 5.22 43.60 -65.04
N ALA A 101 5.31 44.55 -65.97
CA ALA A 101 4.18 45.38 -66.41
C ALA A 101 3.01 44.57 -67.01
N LYS A 102 3.20 43.28 -67.35
CA LYS A 102 2.14 42.39 -67.84
C LYS A 102 1.42 41.64 -66.72
N LYS A 103 1.99 41.54 -65.52
CA LYS A 103 1.38 40.89 -64.37
C LYS A 103 0.57 41.94 -63.61
N SER A 104 -0.75 41.95 -63.76
CA SER A 104 -1.62 42.89 -63.03
C SER A 104 -2.92 42.18 -62.62
N PRO A 105 -3.33 42.27 -61.34
CA PRO A 105 -2.68 42.95 -60.20
C PRO A 105 -1.39 42.24 -59.73
N GLY A 106 -0.65 42.86 -58.80
CA GLY A 106 0.46 42.22 -58.07
C GLY A 106 0.01 40.97 -57.30
N ASP A 107 0.95 40.13 -56.90
CA ASP A 107 0.64 38.86 -56.22
C ASP A 107 -0.01 39.08 -54.84
N LYS A 108 -0.97 38.23 -54.47
CA LYS A 108 -1.65 38.28 -53.16
C LYS A 108 -0.68 37.85 -52.06
N GLY A 109 -0.69 38.56 -50.93
CA GLY A 109 -0.01 38.10 -49.72
C GLY A 109 -0.58 36.75 -49.26
N GLY A 110 0.27 35.91 -48.66
CA GLY A 110 -0.14 34.61 -48.14
C GLY A 110 -1.18 34.78 -47.03
N ASN A 111 -2.19 33.92 -46.98
CA ASN A 111 -3.08 33.88 -45.80
C ASN A 111 -2.28 33.36 -44.59
N GLY A 112 -2.64 33.80 -43.39
CA GLY A 112 -2.14 33.16 -42.18
C GLY A 112 -2.62 31.71 -42.04
N GLU A 113 -2.14 31.02 -41.02
CA GLU A 113 -2.63 29.68 -40.64
C GLU A 113 -3.59 29.76 -39.44
N GLN A 114 -4.50 28.81 -39.33
CA GLN A 114 -5.42 28.75 -38.21
C GLN A 114 -4.68 28.40 -36.91
N GLY A 115 -5.08 29.02 -35.79
CA GLY A 115 -4.59 28.64 -34.47
C GLY A 115 -5.01 27.21 -34.09
N GLY A 116 -4.12 26.49 -33.41
CA GLY A 116 -4.31 25.10 -33.00
C GLY A 116 -5.17 24.90 -31.76
N SER A 117 -5.25 23.64 -31.33
CA SER A 117 -5.99 23.24 -30.13
C SER A 117 -5.04 22.82 -29.02
N LEU A 118 -5.25 23.32 -27.80
CA LEU A 118 -4.47 22.97 -26.61
C LEU A 118 -5.41 22.54 -25.47
N ASN A 119 -5.25 21.30 -25.02
CA ASN A 119 -5.86 20.81 -23.78
C ASN A 119 -4.78 20.65 -22.71
N MET A 120 -5.04 21.14 -21.50
CA MET A 120 -4.12 21.07 -20.38
C MET A 120 -4.85 20.52 -19.14
N TYR A 121 -4.22 19.54 -18.47
CA TYR A 121 -4.69 18.96 -17.21
C TYR A 121 -3.53 18.86 -16.22
N ILE A 122 -3.50 19.72 -15.20
CA ILE A 122 -2.41 19.77 -14.20
C ILE A 122 -2.96 19.45 -12.81
N GLU A 123 -2.39 18.45 -12.15
CA GLU A 123 -2.91 17.96 -10.86
C GLU A 123 -2.34 18.70 -9.64
N ASN A 124 -1.22 19.39 -9.81
CA ASN A 124 -0.58 20.20 -8.79
C ASN A 124 0.25 21.33 -9.42
N VAL A 125 -0.28 22.55 -9.38
CA VAL A 125 0.41 23.73 -9.88
C VAL A 125 1.38 24.32 -8.86
N ASN A 126 2.50 24.84 -9.35
CA ASN A 126 3.42 25.64 -8.54
C ASN A 126 2.73 26.96 -8.12
N VAL A 127 2.59 27.16 -6.79
CA VAL A 127 2.03 28.36 -6.15
C VAL A 127 3.09 29.22 -5.45
N TYR A 128 4.37 28.84 -5.52
CA TYR A 128 5.47 29.47 -4.79
C TYR A 128 6.15 30.63 -5.54
N ASP A 129 6.22 30.57 -6.88
CA ASP A 129 7.17 31.39 -7.66
C ASP A 129 6.56 32.47 -8.57
N ASN A 130 5.29 32.86 -8.35
CA ASN A 130 4.54 33.75 -9.27
C ASN A 130 4.62 33.28 -10.74
N THR A 131 4.71 31.97 -10.95
CA THR A 131 4.88 31.37 -12.28
C THR A 131 3.75 31.77 -13.21
N ILE A 132 4.09 32.38 -14.34
CA ILE A 132 3.15 32.77 -15.38
C ILE A 132 2.95 31.60 -16.35
N TYR A 133 1.69 31.18 -16.53
CA TYR A 133 1.30 30.18 -17.53
C TYR A 133 0.71 30.91 -18.74
N GLU A 134 1.48 31.01 -19.81
CA GLU A 134 1.10 31.68 -21.05
C GLU A 134 0.74 30.64 -22.12
N LEU A 135 -0.56 30.53 -22.41
CA LEU A 135 -1.13 29.59 -23.38
C LEU A 135 -1.61 30.36 -24.61
N LEU A 136 -0.89 30.21 -25.72
CA LEU A 136 -1.12 30.97 -26.95
C LEU A 136 -1.73 30.05 -28.03
N ALA A 137 -2.88 30.42 -28.59
CA ALA A 137 -3.51 29.74 -29.72
C ALA A 137 -4.05 30.78 -30.70
N ARG A 138 -3.20 31.69 -31.15
CA ARG A 138 -3.60 32.82 -32.00
C ARG A 138 -3.75 32.37 -33.45
N GLY A 139 -4.63 33.03 -34.19
CA GLY A 139 -4.65 32.90 -35.64
C GLY A 139 -3.43 33.60 -36.24
N GLY A 140 -2.87 33.01 -37.30
CA GLY A 140 -1.77 33.58 -38.05
C GLY A 140 -2.19 34.87 -38.75
N ASP A 141 -1.31 35.87 -38.69
CA ASP A 141 -1.51 37.13 -39.40
C ASP A 141 -1.42 36.90 -40.92
N GLY A 142 -2.25 37.60 -41.68
CA GLY A 142 -2.15 37.61 -43.14
C GLY A 142 -0.90 38.35 -43.61
N GLY A 143 -0.25 37.84 -44.66
CA GLY A 143 0.91 38.46 -45.28
C GLY A 143 0.55 39.68 -46.13
N SER A 144 1.50 40.59 -46.29
CA SER A 144 1.33 41.79 -47.12
C SER A 144 1.29 41.44 -48.62
N GLY A 145 0.36 42.06 -49.35
CA GLY A 145 0.25 41.96 -50.80
C GLY A 145 1.39 42.68 -51.51
N GLN A 146 1.74 42.20 -52.71
CA GLN A 146 2.86 42.74 -53.48
C GLN A 146 2.58 44.16 -53.97
N ASP A 147 3.52 45.08 -53.79
CA ASP A 147 3.44 46.40 -54.42
C ASP A 147 3.46 46.30 -55.95
N GLY A 148 2.51 46.95 -56.61
CA GLY A 148 2.49 47.22 -58.04
C GLY A 148 3.40 48.39 -58.44
N THR A 149 3.34 48.77 -59.71
CA THR A 149 4.03 49.95 -60.25
C THR A 149 3.06 51.13 -60.41
N VAL A 150 3.55 52.28 -60.90
CA VAL A 150 2.69 53.39 -61.35
C VAL A 150 1.68 53.00 -62.45
N SER A 151 1.88 51.86 -63.11
CA SER A 151 1.05 51.36 -64.21
C SER A 151 0.23 50.12 -63.88
N THR A 152 0.52 49.41 -62.79
CA THR A 152 -0.14 48.15 -62.38
C THR A 152 -0.78 48.27 -60.99
N ALA A 153 -1.92 47.62 -60.77
CA ALA A 153 -2.55 47.58 -59.44
C ALA A 153 -1.72 46.74 -58.46
N GLY A 154 -1.74 47.12 -57.17
CA GLY A 154 -1.11 46.35 -56.10
C GLY A 154 -1.86 45.06 -55.79
N GLY A 155 -1.16 44.09 -55.20
CA GLY A 155 -1.73 42.82 -54.77
C GLY A 155 -2.58 42.96 -53.52
N ASN A 156 -3.58 42.09 -53.38
CA ASN A 156 -4.42 42.05 -52.17
C ASN A 156 -3.60 41.52 -50.99
N GLY A 157 -3.92 41.99 -49.78
CA GLY A 157 -3.38 41.41 -48.55
C GLY A 157 -3.92 39.99 -48.32
N GLY A 158 -3.13 39.19 -47.62
CA GLY A 158 -3.56 37.89 -47.09
C GLY A 158 -4.58 38.04 -45.99
N ASP A 159 -5.47 37.06 -45.86
CA ASP A 159 -6.46 37.02 -44.77
C ASP A 159 -5.78 36.52 -43.49
N GLY A 160 -6.07 37.18 -42.36
CA GLY A 160 -5.74 36.67 -41.04
C GLY A 160 -6.70 35.54 -40.66
N GLN A 161 -6.19 34.48 -40.03
CA GLN A 161 -7.01 33.31 -39.71
C GLN A 161 -7.62 33.36 -38.32
N ASN A 162 -8.59 32.48 -38.08
CA ASN A 162 -9.23 32.36 -36.77
C ASN A 162 -8.24 31.90 -35.70
N GLY A 163 -8.45 32.40 -34.47
CA GLY A 163 -7.83 31.84 -33.28
C GLY A 163 -8.27 30.40 -33.03
N GLY A 164 -7.44 29.68 -32.29
CA GLY A 164 -7.62 28.28 -31.94
C GLY A 164 -8.46 28.07 -30.68
N SER A 165 -8.25 26.94 -30.01
CA SER A 165 -9.00 26.58 -28.80
C SER A 165 -8.07 26.21 -27.65
N VAL A 166 -8.29 26.76 -26.46
CA VAL A 166 -7.54 26.39 -25.25
C VAL A 166 -8.52 25.93 -24.16
N GLN A 167 -8.30 24.74 -23.61
CA GLN A 167 -8.98 24.28 -22.39
C GLN A 167 -7.94 23.88 -21.34
N ALA A 168 -7.98 24.53 -20.17
CA ALA A 168 -7.08 24.25 -19.06
C ALA A 168 -7.89 23.83 -17.81
N ILE A 169 -7.63 22.62 -17.31
CA ILE A 169 -8.17 22.10 -16.06
C ILE A 169 -7.03 21.99 -15.07
N ILE A 170 -7.16 22.65 -13.94
CA ILE A 170 -6.08 22.84 -12.98
C ILE A 170 -6.57 22.47 -11.59
N ILE A 171 -5.91 21.51 -10.96
CA ILE A 171 -6.15 21.21 -9.56
C ILE A 171 -5.25 22.12 -8.71
N HIS A 172 -5.89 22.94 -7.88
CA HIS A 172 -5.21 24.00 -7.15
C HIS A 172 -5.02 23.62 -5.67
N PRO A 173 -3.79 23.63 -5.12
CA PRO A 173 -3.53 23.18 -3.75
C PRO A 173 -4.29 24.01 -2.70
N TYR A 174 -4.43 25.32 -2.88
CA TYR A 174 -5.27 26.16 -2.01
C TYR A 174 -6.75 25.76 -1.99
N LEU A 175 -7.32 25.32 -3.11
CA LEU A 175 -8.70 24.83 -3.14
C LEU A 175 -8.84 23.50 -2.38
N ARG A 176 -7.81 22.63 -2.38
CA ARG A 176 -7.76 21.42 -1.51
C ARG A 176 -7.81 21.79 -0.03
N ILE A 177 -7.03 22.80 0.37
CA ILE A 177 -7.01 23.29 1.75
C ILE A 177 -8.41 23.84 2.13
N ILE A 178 -9.04 24.63 1.26
CA ILE A 178 -10.40 25.15 1.48
C ILE A 178 -11.40 23.99 1.63
N SER A 179 -11.37 22.98 0.76
CA SER A 179 -12.27 21.83 0.83
C SER A 179 -12.13 21.07 2.17
N THR A 180 -10.89 20.96 2.66
CA THR A 180 -10.57 20.40 3.98
C THR A 180 -11.14 21.26 5.10
N LEU A 181 -10.90 22.57 5.07
CA LEU A 181 -11.44 23.54 6.05
C LEU A 181 -12.97 23.54 6.08
N VAL A 182 -13.64 23.46 4.92
CA VAL A 182 -15.10 23.35 4.83
C VAL A 182 -15.60 22.05 5.45
N SER A 183 -14.90 20.94 5.24
CA SER A 183 -15.24 19.66 5.86
C SER A 183 -15.10 19.71 7.39
N ILE A 184 -14.05 20.37 7.90
CA ILE A 184 -13.86 20.62 9.33
C ILE A 184 -14.97 21.55 9.87
N TYR A 185 -15.31 22.61 9.13
CA TYR A 185 -16.37 23.56 9.47
C TYR A 185 -17.73 22.86 9.62
N LYS A 186 -18.05 21.90 8.74
CA LYS A 186 -19.32 21.15 8.77
C LYS A 186 -19.43 20.15 9.93
N SER A 187 -18.33 19.74 10.55
CA SER A 187 -18.40 18.87 11.73
C SER A 187 -19.11 19.59 12.88
N SER A 188 -19.96 18.90 13.65
CA SER A 188 -20.52 19.43 14.91
C SER A 188 -19.71 19.03 16.14
N ILE A 189 -18.72 18.13 15.97
CA ILE A 189 -17.97 17.53 17.08
C ILE A 189 -16.67 18.32 17.30
N TYR A 190 -16.55 18.97 18.47
CA TYR A 190 -15.43 19.85 18.80
C TYR A 190 -14.06 19.14 18.74
N SER A 191 -13.95 17.92 19.28
CA SER A 191 -12.71 17.12 19.25
C SER A 191 -12.28 16.75 17.82
N LYS A 192 -13.24 16.42 16.94
CA LYS A 192 -12.97 16.17 15.51
C LYS A 192 -12.50 17.43 14.80
N LYS A 193 -13.07 18.60 15.13
CA LYS A 193 -12.59 19.89 14.59
C LYS A 193 -11.15 20.16 14.98
N LYS A 194 -10.80 20.06 16.27
CA LYS A 194 -9.43 20.29 16.74
C LYS A 194 -8.42 19.37 16.05
N THR A 195 -8.74 18.08 15.96
CA THR A 195 -7.87 17.09 15.32
C THR A 195 -7.71 17.38 13.82
N GLY A 196 -8.81 17.63 13.12
CA GLY A 196 -8.79 17.97 11.70
C GLY A 196 -8.04 19.27 11.42
N LEU A 197 -8.21 20.28 12.27
CA LEU A 197 -7.54 21.56 12.13
C LEU A 197 -6.03 21.44 12.33
N ARG A 198 -5.57 20.65 13.31
CA ARG A 198 -4.14 20.36 13.50
C ARG A 198 -3.50 19.76 12.24
N THR A 199 -4.17 18.77 11.65
CA THR A 199 -3.72 18.13 10.39
C THR A 199 -3.71 19.13 9.22
N CYS A 200 -4.71 20.03 9.16
CA CYS A 200 -4.79 21.07 8.14
C CYS A 200 -3.66 22.10 8.29
N ILE A 201 -3.34 22.52 9.52
CA ILE A 201 -2.24 23.44 9.83
C ILE A 201 -0.88 22.87 9.37
N GLU A 202 -0.64 21.57 9.58
CA GLU A 202 0.56 20.90 9.07
C GLU A 202 0.65 20.97 7.53
N THR A 203 -0.49 20.82 6.84
CA THR A 203 -0.55 20.95 5.38
C THR A 203 -0.27 22.39 4.94
N ILE A 204 -0.85 23.38 5.63
CA ILE A 204 -0.64 24.82 5.38
C ILE A 204 0.82 25.21 5.60
N SER A 205 1.52 24.55 6.53
CA SER A 205 2.93 24.82 6.85
C SER A 205 3.87 24.60 5.66
N ASN A 206 3.45 23.84 4.64
CA ASN A 206 4.18 23.69 3.39
C ASN A 206 4.12 24.94 2.50
N PHE A 207 3.28 25.93 2.81
CA PHE A 207 3.02 27.12 1.98
C PHE A 207 3.38 28.41 2.72
N THR A 208 4.54 28.98 2.39
CA THR A 208 5.05 30.22 3.01
C THR A 208 4.09 31.40 2.85
N ALA A 209 3.40 31.50 1.71
CA ALA A 209 2.38 32.52 1.45
C ALA A 209 1.16 32.44 2.39
N LEU A 210 0.99 31.33 3.10
CA LEU A 210 -0.12 31.11 4.04
C LEU A 210 0.32 31.16 5.51
N ASN A 211 1.54 31.63 5.81
CA ASN A 211 2.06 31.71 7.18
C ASN A 211 1.15 32.51 8.12
N GLU A 212 0.56 33.62 7.66
CA GLU A 212 -0.37 34.42 8.47
C GLU A 212 -1.63 33.62 8.84
N VAL A 213 -2.18 32.87 7.86
CA VAL A 213 -3.34 32.00 8.07
C VAL A 213 -2.99 30.86 9.04
N ARG A 214 -1.82 30.25 8.87
CA ARG A 214 -1.33 29.21 9.79
C ARG A 214 -1.30 29.72 11.22
N ASN A 215 -0.62 30.85 11.45
CA ASN A 215 -0.47 31.43 12.79
C ASN A 215 -1.84 31.79 13.40
N ALA A 216 -2.77 32.31 12.59
CA ALA A 216 -4.14 32.61 13.05
C ALA A 216 -4.89 31.33 13.47
N LEU A 217 -4.79 30.25 12.70
CA LEU A 217 -5.42 28.96 13.02
C LEU A 217 -4.78 28.27 14.23
N GLU A 218 -3.46 28.36 14.40
CA GLU A 218 -2.74 27.86 15.59
C GLU A 218 -3.18 28.59 16.87
N ASN A 219 -3.31 29.92 16.78
CA ASN A 219 -3.83 30.75 17.87
C ASN A 219 -5.29 30.38 18.19
N ALA A 220 -6.13 30.17 17.18
CA ALA A 220 -7.51 29.74 17.38
C ALA A 220 -7.56 28.35 18.04
N LEU A 221 -6.73 27.40 17.59
CA LEU A 221 -6.67 26.05 18.14
C LEU A 221 -6.29 26.04 19.63
N SER A 222 -5.41 26.96 20.03
CA SER A 222 -4.89 27.07 21.40
C SER A 222 -5.83 27.82 22.36
N ASN A 223 -6.55 28.83 21.87
CA ASN A 223 -7.25 29.79 22.73
C ASN A 223 -8.78 29.65 22.74
N THR A 224 -9.37 28.97 21.77
CA THR A 224 -10.83 28.83 21.68
C THR A 224 -11.35 27.68 22.55
N LYS A 225 -12.51 27.89 23.17
CA LYS A 225 -13.18 26.88 24.04
C LYS A 225 -14.49 26.35 23.47
N THR A 226 -15.01 26.98 22.40
CA THR A 226 -16.29 26.63 21.79
C THR A 226 -16.15 26.26 20.31
N VAL A 227 -17.17 25.62 19.75
CA VAL A 227 -17.24 25.27 18.32
C VAL A 227 -17.39 26.53 17.47
N GLU A 228 -18.16 27.50 17.96
CA GLU A 228 -18.49 28.74 17.29
C GLU A 228 -17.25 29.61 17.06
N ASP A 229 -16.37 29.71 18.05
CA ASP A 229 -15.13 30.48 17.93
C ASP A 229 -14.18 29.89 16.86
N LEU A 230 -14.07 28.55 16.81
CA LEU A 230 -13.28 27.86 15.77
C LEU A 230 -13.87 28.07 14.37
N ASN A 231 -15.20 28.08 14.25
CA ASN A 231 -15.88 28.25 12.98
C ASN A 231 -15.58 29.61 12.34
N ALA A 232 -15.50 30.68 13.15
CA ALA A 232 -15.11 32.01 12.65
C ALA A 232 -13.69 32.00 12.07
N SER A 233 -12.70 31.47 12.80
CA SER A 233 -11.32 31.40 12.31
C SER A 233 -11.16 30.51 11.08
N ILE A 234 -11.89 29.39 11.01
CA ILE A 234 -11.91 28.51 9.83
C ILE A 234 -12.51 29.25 8.62
N TYR A 235 -13.59 30.02 8.83
CA TYR A 235 -14.22 30.80 7.78
C TYR A 235 -13.30 31.90 7.24
N ASP A 236 -12.66 32.65 8.12
CA ASP A 236 -11.72 33.72 7.76
C ASP A 236 -10.51 33.15 6.99
N ALA A 237 -9.94 32.05 7.49
CA ALA A 237 -8.86 31.33 6.81
C ALA A 237 -9.27 30.86 5.40
N SER A 238 -10.46 30.26 5.28
CA SER A 238 -10.98 29.80 3.99
C SER A 238 -11.18 30.96 3.01
N THR A 239 -11.65 32.11 3.51
CA THR A 239 -11.86 33.33 2.71
C THR A 239 -10.53 33.88 2.20
N TYR A 240 -9.54 34.01 3.07
CA TYR A 240 -8.20 34.48 2.69
C TYR A 240 -7.55 33.56 1.65
N ILE A 241 -7.56 32.25 1.89
CA ILE A 241 -7.00 31.26 0.96
C ILE A 241 -7.72 31.30 -0.39
N SER A 242 -9.04 31.55 -0.40
CA SER A 242 -9.81 31.70 -1.64
C SER A 242 -9.38 32.92 -2.46
N ILE A 243 -9.03 34.03 -1.80
CA ILE A 243 -8.48 35.23 -2.45
C ILE A 243 -7.11 34.90 -3.07
N GLN A 244 -6.24 34.18 -2.36
CA GLN A 244 -4.93 33.80 -2.90
C GLN A 244 -5.05 32.87 -4.11
N ALA A 245 -5.98 31.91 -4.09
CA ALA A 245 -6.25 31.06 -5.26
C ALA A 245 -6.72 31.89 -6.47
N LYS A 246 -7.60 32.86 -6.25
CA LYS A 246 -8.07 33.77 -7.31
C LYS A 246 -6.97 34.70 -7.83
N ASN A 247 -6.05 35.13 -6.97
CA ASN A 247 -4.89 35.92 -7.40
C ASN A 247 -3.99 35.07 -8.31
N TRP A 248 -3.76 33.81 -7.97
CA TRP A 248 -2.99 32.89 -8.81
C TRP A 248 -3.63 32.69 -10.20
N GLU A 249 -4.96 32.65 -10.30
CA GLU A 249 -5.66 32.55 -11.60
C GLU A 249 -5.29 33.69 -12.56
N SER A 250 -4.87 34.86 -12.07
CA SER A 250 -4.40 35.96 -12.91
C SER A 250 -3.06 35.69 -13.60
N ASN A 251 -2.29 34.70 -13.12
CA ASN A 251 -1.05 34.24 -13.75
C ASN A 251 -1.31 33.26 -14.91
N LEU A 252 -2.56 32.81 -15.10
CA LEU A 252 -2.96 31.98 -16.24
C LEU A 252 -3.42 32.89 -17.40
N LEU A 253 -2.52 33.16 -18.33
CA LEU A 253 -2.73 34.00 -19.49
C LEU A 253 -3.09 33.16 -20.71
N ILE A 254 -4.31 33.32 -21.23
CA ILE A 254 -4.79 32.60 -22.42
C ILE A 254 -5.07 33.60 -23.54
N ASP A 255 -4.37 33.46 -24.67
CA ASP A 255 -4.57 34.30 -25.87
C ASP A 255 -5.04 33.46 -27.06
N VAL A 256 -6.30 33.66 -27.45
CA VAL A 256 -6.95 33.01 -28.59
C VAL A 256 -7.39 34.03 -29.65
N ALA A 257 -6.69 35.17 -29.75
CA ALA A 257 -7.01 36.20 -30.72
C ALA A 257 -6.93 35.69 -32.17
N GLY A 258 -7.81 36.18 -33.04
CA GLY A 258 -7.68 35.97 -34.48
C GLY A 258 -6.50 36.76 -35.06
N GLY A 259 -5.96 36.26 -36.16
CA GLY A 259 -4.87 36.89 -36.90
C GLY A 259 -5.29 38.21 -37.51
N LYS A 260 -4.35 39.16 -37.54
CA LYS A 260 -4.54 40.46 -38.19
C LYS A 260 -4.61 40.28 -39.71
N SER A 261 -5.36 41.14 -40.37
CA SER A 261 -5.39 41.18 -41.82
C SER A 261 -4.08 41.70 -42.40
N GLY A 262 -3.61 41.05 -43.47
CA GLY A 262 -2.47 41.50 -44.25
C GLY A 262 -2.76 42.84 -44.93
N THR A 263 -1.75 43.69 -45.01
CA THR A 263 -1.85 44.97 -45.74
C THR A 263 -1.87 44.70 -47.24
N TYR A 264 -2.55 45.55 -48.00
CA TYR A 264 -2.49 45.50 -49.46
C TYR A 264 -1.19 46.11 -49.98
N GLY A 265 -0.81 45.73 -51.21
CA GLY A 265 0.25 46.40 -51.95
C GLY A 265 -0.23 47.74 -52.54
N LEU A 266 0.65 48.72 -52.58
CA LEU A 266 0.45 50.00 -53.26
C LEU A 266 0.57 49.82 -54.79
N GLY A 267 0.02 50.74 -55.58
CA GLY A 267 0.10 50.66 -57.05
C GLY A 267 -0.83 51.69 -57.71
N LYS A 268 -1.02 51.59 -59.03
CA LYS A 268 -1.98 52.44 -59.77
C LYS A 268 -3.36 52.45 -59.13
N THR A 269 -3.78 51.29 -58.62
CA THR A 269 -4.89 51.16 -57.68
C THR A 269 -4.38 50.25 -56.55
N PRO A 270 -4.52 50.65 -55.27
CA PRO A 270 -4.13 49.79 -54.17
C PRO A 270 -4.93 48.48 -54.18
N GLY A 271 -4.31 47.40 -53.72
CA GLY A 271 -5.02 46.16 -53.47
C GLY A 271 -6.04 46.28 -52.33
N ILE A 272 -6.77 45.22 -52.06
CA ILE A 272 -7.74 45.14 -50.95
C ILE A 272 -7.04 44.55 -49.72
N LYS A 273 -7.28 45.16 -48.55
CA LYS A 273 -6.81 44.62 -47.26
C LYS A 273 -7.46 43.25 -47.01
N GLY A 274 -6.71 42.30 -46.46
CA GLY A 274 -7.29 41.00 -46.08
C GLY A 274 -8.38 41.12 -45.01
N LEU A 275 -9.08 40.03 -44.77
CA LEU A 275 -10.02 39.90 -43.65
C LEU A 275 -9.28 39.64 -42.34
N GLN A 276 -9.84 40.13 -41.23
CA GLN A 276 -9.34 39.82 -39.90
C GLN A 276 -9.94 38.49 -39.43
N GLY A 277 -9.12 37.68 -38.77
CA GLY A 277 -9.57 36.42 -38.19
C GLY A 277 -10.48 36.59 -36.99
N ASN A 278 -11.39 35.66 -36.78
CA ASN A 278 -12.24 35.65 -35.59
C ASN A 278 -11.48 35.17 -34.37
N LYS A 279 -11.89 35.63 -33.18
CA LYS A 279 -11.38 35.11 -31.90
C LYS A 279 -11.79 33.64 -31.72
N GLY A 280 -10.87 32.82 -31.22
CA GLY A 280 -11.09 31.43 -30.86
C GLY A 280 -11.80 31.23 -29.51
N THR A 281 -11.69 30.03 -28.94
CA THR A 281 -12.35 29.64 -27.68
C THR A 281 -11.36 29.40 -26.54
N SER A 282 -11.71 29.79 -25.32
CA SER A 282 -10.88 29.55 -24.14
C SER A 282 -11.73 29.15 -22.94
N LEU A 283 -11.32 28.12 -22.20
CA LEU A 283 -11.92 27.69 -20.94
C LEU A 283 -10.83 27.36 -19.93
N ALA A 284 -10.88 27.97 -18.74
CA ALA A 284 -10.02 27.63 -17.62
C ALA A 284 -10.88 27.20 -16.43
N ILE A 285 -10.56 26.07 -15.81
CA ILE A 285 -11.29 25.51 -14.67
C ILE A 285 -10.27 25.20 -13.58
N THR A 286 -10.43 25.82 -12.42
CA THR A 286 -9.73 25.46 -11.19
C THR A 286 -10.62 24.58 -10.33
N ILE A 287 -10.07 23.49 -9.80
CA ILE A 287 -10.75 22.52 -8.93
C ILE A 287 -9.88 22.14 -7.73
N ASP A 288 -10.50 21.63 -6.68
CA ASP A 288 -9.80 21.10 -5.50
C ASP A 288 -9.33 19.65 -5.74
N ASN A 289 -10.14 18.81 -6.35
CA ASN A 289 -9.80 17.42 -6.64
C ASN A 289 -10.46 16.96 -7.95
N THR A 290 -10.03 15.81 -8.46
CA THR A 290 -10.49 15.24 -9.73
C THR A 290 -12.00 14.98 -9.76
N SER A 291 -12.57 14.46 -8.68
CA SER A 291 -14.01 14.18 -8.57
C SER A 291 -14.88 15.43 -8.70
N SER A 292 -14.38 16.61 -8.31
CA SER A 292 -15.09 17.88 -8.49
C SER A 292 -15.34 18.24 -9.95
N LEU A 293 -14.57 17.67 -10.89
CA LEU A 293 -14.75 17.88 -12.33
C LEU A 293 -16.08 17.31 -12.84
N LEU A 294 -16.65 16.27 -12.19
CA LEU A 294 -17.95 15.70 -12.56
C LEU A 294 -19.11 16.71 -12.46
N ASN A 295 -18.93 17.77 -11.67
CA ASN A 295 -19.92 18.82 -11.47
C ASN A 295 -19.63 20.09 -12.29
N LYS A 296 -18.65 20.04 -13.20
CA LYS A 296 -18.25 21.17 -14.05
C LYS A 296 -18.62 20.92 -15.50
N LYS A 297 -18.90 22.00 -16.23
CA LYS A 297 -19.10 21.93 -17.69
C LYS A 297 -17.77 22.13 -18.39
N TYR A 298 -17.37 21.14 -19.19
CA TYR A 298 -16.19 21.17 -20.05
C TYR A 298 -16.41 20.22 -21.21
N GLU A 299 -15.64 20.40 -22.28
CA GLU A 299 -15.60 19.43 -23.39
C GLU A 299 -14.66 18.28 -22.98
N PRO A 300 -15.12 17.02 -22.90
CA PRO A 300 -14.27 15.91 -22.48
C PRO A 300 -13.04 15.74 -23.38
N PHE A 301 -11.91 15.41 -22.75
CA PHE A 301 -10.70 14.97 -23.42
C PHE A 301 -10.02 13.86 -22.60
N MET A 302 -8.95 13.26 -23.14
CA MET A 302 -8.19 12.21 -22.47
C MET A 302 -7.35 12.76 -21.31
N LEU A 303 -8.00 12.99 -20.15
CA LEU A 303 -7.40 13.58 -18.95
C LEU A 303 -6.09 12.92 -18.51
N ILE A 304 -6.04 11.59 -18.47
CA ILE A 304 -4.86 10.79 -18.06
C ILE A 304 -4.74 9.54 -18.95
N HIS A 305 -3.54 8.99 -19.06
CA HIS A 305 -3.26 7.80 -19.88
C HIS A 305 -3.11 6.55 -18.99
N PRO A 306 -3.83 5.45 -19.26
CA PRO A 306 -3.77 4.24 -18.44
C PRO A 306 -2.35 3.68 -18.32
N SER A 307 -1.61 3.58 -19.44
CA SER A 307 -0.25 3.06 -19.41
C SER A 307 0.73 3.96 -18.64
N GLN A 308 0.57 5.29 -18.66
CA GLN A 308 1.40 6.19 -17.85
C GLN A 308 1.12 5.99 -16.36
N CYS A 309 -0.16 5.90 -15.96
CA CYS A 309 -0.51 5.60 -14.57
C CYS A 309 -0.01 4.22 -14.13
N ALA A 310 0.00 3.23 -15.03
CA ALA A 310 0.56 1.91 -14.76
C ALA A 310 2.08 1.97 -14.50
N MET A 311 2.83 2.75 -15.29
CA MET A 311 4.28 2.96 -15.07
C MET A 311 4.57 3.54 -13.67
N VAL A 312 3.74 4.50 -13.22
CA VAL A 312 3.87 5.11 -11.89
C VAL A 312 3.51 4.12 -10.78
N LEU A 313 2.51 3.27 -11.00
CA LEU A 313 2.15 2.20 -10.07
C LEU A 313 3.30 1.19 -9.93
N GLU A 314 3.93 0.79 -11.03
CA GLU A 314 5.09 -0.11 -10.98
C GLU A 314 6.27 0.54 -10.23
N LYS A 315 6.53 1.84 -10.44
CA LYS A 315 7.50 2.61 -9.63
C LYS A 315 7.19 2.52 -8.13
N ALA A 316 5.93 2.70 -7.72
CA ALA A 316 5.54 2.61 -6.31
C ALA A 316 5.71 1.20 -5.74
N LYS A 317 5.38 0.15 -6.53
CA LYS A 317 5.57 -1.25 -6.13
C LYS A 317 7.04 -1.59 -5.90
N LEU A 318 7.93 -1.12 -6.76
CA LEU A 318 9.38 -1.29 -6.61
C LEU A 318 9.88 -0.71 -5.30
N MET A 319 9.56 0.57 -5.09
CA MET A 319 9.99 1.27 -3.89
C MET A 319 9.53 0.50 -2.66
N TYR A 320 8.28 0.04 -2.66
CA TYR A 320 7.73 -0.69 -1.54
C TYR A 320 8.41 -2.04 -1.27
N PHE A 321 8.72 -2.82 -2.30
CA PHE A 321 9.46 -4.07 -2.13
C PHE A 321 10.90 -3.86 -1.63
N SER A 322 11.56 -2.80 -2.09
CA SER A 322 12.99 -2.59 -1.85
C SER A 322 13.34 -1.92 -0.51
N ILE A 323 12.35 -1.39 0.22
CA ILE A 323 12.59 -0.64 1.45
C ILE A 323 12.59 -1.54 2.69
N ASN A 324 13.40 -1.17 3.68
CA ASN A 324 13.18 -1.57 5.07
C ASN A 324 12.34 -0.48 5.75
N PRO A 325 11.02 -0.67 5.97
CA PRO A 325 10.15 0.39 6.49
C PRO A 325 10.49 0.81 7.93
N VAL A 326 11.21 -0.02 8.68
CA VAL A 326 11.65 0.29 10.05
C VAL A 326 12.83 1.27 10.05
N GLU A 327 13.74 1.11 9.09
CA GLU A 327 14.96 1.93 9.01
C GLU A 327 14.78 3.14 8.06
N ASP A 328 13.93 3.03 7.05
CA ASP A 328 13.69 4.06 6.04
C ASP A 328 12.27 4.67 6.12
N SER A 329 12.08 5.50 7.15
CA SER A 329 10.85 6.28 7.32
C SER A 329 10.58 7.24 6.15
N LYS A 330 11.62 7.71 5.46
CA LYS A 330 11.48 8.64 4.33
C LYS A 330 11.02 7.92 3.06
N GLY A 331 11.59 6.75 2.75
CA GLY A 331 11.15 5.87 1.68
C GLY A 331 9.68 5.46 1.86
N THR A 332 9.29 5.10 3.09
CA THR A 332 7.90 4.82 3.47
C THR A 332 6.96 5.99 3.16
N GLN A 333 7.35 7.22 3.52
CA GLN A 333 6.58 8.42 3.18
C GLN A 333 6.49 8.65 1.67
N ASN A 334 7.58 8.44 0.92
CA ASN A 334 7.61 8.64 -0.52
C ASN A 334 6.67 7.66 -1.24
N ILE A 335 6.61 6.39 -0.81
CA ILE A 335 5.66 5.40 -1.33
C ILE A 335 4.21 5.85 -1.07
N ALA A 336 3.92 6.26 0.17
CA ALA A 336 2.59 6.73 0.53
C ALA A 336 2.16 7.94 -0.32
N VAL A 337 3.09 8.85 -0.63
CA VAL A 337 2.83 10.00 -1.50
C VAL A 337 2.51 9.56 -2.93
N LEU A 338 3.30 8.65 -3.52
CA LEU A 338 3.05 8.15 -4.87
C LEU A 338 1.70 7.40 -4.98
N LEU A 339 1.40 6.52 -4.01
CA LEU A 339 0.14 5.78 -4.00
C LEU A 339 -1.07 6.72 -3.82
N LYS A 340 -0.97 7.73 -2.94
CA LYS A 340 -2.03 8.75 -2.79
C LYS A 340 -2.25 9.56 -4.07
N ARG A 341 -1.18 9.93 -4.78
CA ARG A 341 -1.29 10.62 -6.08
C ARG A 341 -2.04 9.75 -7.11
N LEU A 342 -1.68 8.47 -7.22
CA LEU A 342 -2.40 7.53 -8.08
C LEU A 342 -3.87 7.41 -7.71
N LEU A 343 -4.20 7.36 -6.43
CA LEU A 343 -5.59 7.34 -5.96
C LEU A 343 -6.33 8.62 -6.37
N GLU A 344 -5.77 9.80 -6.09
CA GLU A 344 -6.38 11.07 -6.41
C GLU A 344 -6.63 11.24 -7.91
N ARG A 345 -5.65 10.89 -8.76
CA ARG A 345 -5.78 11.07 -10.21
C ARG A 345 -6.74 10.08 -10.86
N THR A 346 -6.83 8.85 -10.34
CA THR A 346 -7.74 7.83 -10.87
C THR A 346 -9.13 7.84 -10.24
N ALA A 347 -9.34 8.60 -9.15
CA ALA A 347 -10.59 8.63 -8.39
C ALA A 347 -11.84 8.93 -9.25
N ILE A 348 -11.73 9.83 -10.23
CA ILE A 348 -12.85 10.17 -11.12
C ILE A 348 -13.36 8.97 -11.93
N PHE A 349 -12.53 7.94 -12.16
CA PHE A 349 -12.88 6.76 -12.93
C PHE A 349 -13.49 5.63 -12.07
N ASN A 350 -13.22 5.61 -10.75
CA ASN A 350 -13.60 4.49 -9.89
C ASN A 350 -15.11 4.19 -9.92
N ASN A 351 -15.94 5.23 -9.87
CA ASN A 351 -17.40 5.12 -9.92
C ASN A 351 -17.98 5.92 -11.10
N LEU A 352 -17.23 6.01 -12.20
CA LEU A 352 -17.66 6.79 -13.36
C LEU A 352 -18.86 6.12 -14.02
N ASP A 353 -19.98 6.84 -14.12
CA ASP A 353 -21.14 6.36 -14.87
C ASP A 353 -20.72 6.07 -16.32
N SER A 354 -20.94 4.83 -16.76
CA SER A 354 -20.72 4.37 -18.13
C SER A 354 -21.39 5.25 -19.20
N ASN A 355 -22.46 5.97 -18.83
CA ASN A 355 -23.18 6.88 -19.72
C ASN A 355 -22.70 8.34 -19.65
N SER A 356 -21.76 8.67 -18.77
CA SER A 356 -21.18 10.01 -18.69
C SER A 356 -20.47 10.40 -19.99
N ASP A 357 -20.40 11.70 -20.27
CA ASP A 357 -19.73 12.21 -21.47
C ASP A 357 -18.24 11.85 -21.49
N LEU A 358 -17.60 11.82 -20.31
CA LEU A 358 -16.21 11.39 -20.17
C LEU A 358 -16.03 9.90 -20.51
N ALA A 359 -16.87 9.01 -19.97
CA ALA A 359 -16.78 7.58 -20.26
C ALA A 359 -16.98 7.29 -21.76
N LYS A 360 -17.98 7.94 -22.38
CA LYS A 360 -18.23 7.84 -23.83
C LYS A 360 -17.06 8.40 -24.65
N TYR A 361 -16.44 9.48 -24.21
CA TYR A 361 -15.29 10.06 -24.89
C TYR A 361 -14.08 9.12 -24.86
N TYR A 362 -13.76 8.52 -23.71
CA TYR A 362 -12.68 7.52 -23.64
C TYR A 362 -12.96 6.31 -24.54
N ALA A 363 -14.17 5.74 -24.46
CA ALA A 363 -14.55 4.60 -25.30
C ALA A 363 -14.46 4.90 -26.81
N LYS A 364 -14.71 6.15 -27.21
CA LYS A 364 -14.64 6.56 -28.62
C LYS A 364 -13.21 6.83 -29.10
N ASN A 365 -12.34 7.36 -28.25
CA ASN A 365 -11.05 7.94 -28.67
C ASN A 365 -9.81 7.15 -28.18
N GLU A 366 -9.95 6.12 -27.35
CA GLU A 366 -8.78 5.45 -26.74
C GLU A 366 -7.77 4.87 -27.76
N GLN A 367 -8.25 4.41 -28.91
CA GLN A 367 -7.38 3.91 -29.96
C GLN A 367 -6.50 4.99 -30.59
N SER A 368 -6.90 6.27 -30.55
CA SER A 368 -6.09 7.37 -31.11
C SER A 368 -4.87 7.68 -30.24
N ILE A 369 -4.89 7.26 -28.97
CA ILE A 369 -3.76 7.36 -28.04
C ILE A 369 -3.09 6.01 -27.80
N GLY A 370 -3.52 4.95 -28.50
CA GLY A 370 -2.91 3.63 -28.38
C GLY A 370 -3.28 2.90 -27.08
N ALA A 371 -4.42 3.28 -26.48
CA ALA A 371 -4.99 2.68 -25.29
C ALA A 371 -6.18 1.76 -25.63
N ILE A 372 -6.49 0.84 -24.71
CA ILE A 372 -7.63 -0.09 -24.83
C ILE A 372 -8.29 -0.27 -23.46
N ASN A 373 -9.63 -0.18 -23.39
CA ASN A 373 -10.42 -0.27 -22.15
C ASN A 373 -9.92 0.65 -21.04
N SER A 374 -9.58 1.89 -21.40
CA SER A 374 -8.88 2.84 -20.55
C SER A 374 -9.55 3.06 -19.20
N VAL A 375 -10.88 3.22 -19.18
CA VAL A 375 -11.66 3.43 -17.93
C VAL A 375 -11.47 2.24 -16.99
N GLN A 376 -11.55 1.01 -17.51
CA GLN A 376 -11.36 -0.19 -16.71
C GLN A 376 -9.93 -0.29 -16.19
N SER A 377 -8.92 -0.03 -17.03
CA SER A 377 -7.51 -0.04 -16.59
C SER A 377 -7.26 0.99 -15.47
N LEU A 378 -7.87 2.17 -15.54
CA LEU A 378 -7.74 3.21 -14.50
C LEU A 378 -8.44 2.82 -13.19
N GLN A 379 -9.60 2.15 -13.25
CA GLN A 379 -10.26 1.56 -12.07
C GLN A 379 -9.39 0.49 -11.39
N GLN A 380 -8.67 -0.32 -12.16
CA GLN A 380 -7.75 -1.33 -11.63
C GLN A 380 -6.56 -0.70 -10.93
N ILE A 381 -6.00 0.36 -11.51
CA ILE A 381 -4.90 1.13 -10.90
C ILE A 381 -5.35 1.75 -9.59
N TYR A 382 -6.54 2.37 -9.55
CA TYR A 382 -7.13 2.90 -8.31
C TYR A 382 -7.23 1.83 -7.22
N SER A 383 -7.80 0.68 -7.56
CA SER A 383 -8.02 -0.42 -6.62
C SER A 383 -6.70 -1.02 -6.12
N THR A 384 -5.71 -1.19 -7.01
CA THR A 384 -4.38 -1.69 -6.63
C THR A 384 -3.62 -0.71 -5.73
N ALA A 385 -3.63 0.58 -6.07
CA ALA A 385 -3.02 1.62 -5.24
C ALA A 385 -3.66 1.68 -3.84
N THR A 386 -4.98 1.46 -3.77
CA THR A 386 -5.73 1.39 -2.50
C THR A 386 -5.22 0.25 -1.63
N ASN A 387 -5.07 -0.95 -2.21
CA ASN A 387 -4.60 -2.12 -1.46
C ASN A 387 -3.16 -1.94 -0.96
N LEU A 388 -2.27 -1.41 -1.79
CA LEU A 388 -0.88 -1.16 -1.38
C LEU A 388 -0.80 -0.11 -0.26
N LEU A 389 -1.62 0.95 -0.33
CA LEU A 389 -1.68 1.96 0.72
C LEU A 389 -2.25 1.38 2.03
N ASN A 390 -3.22 0.47 1.93
CA ASN A 390 -3.75 -0.25 3.08
C ASN A 390 -2.70 -1.17 3.70
N ASN A 391 -1.93 -1.92 2.91
CA ASN A 391 -0.81 -2.72 3.43
C ASN A 391 0.14 -1.82 4.22
N LEU A 392 0.52 -0.68 3.63
CA LEU A 392 1.47 0.26 4.23
C LEU A 392 0.94 0.85 5.54
N ALA A 393 -0.34 1.21 5.56
CA ALA A 393 -1.00 1.75 6.75
C ALA A 393 -1.13 0.72 7.88
N ASN A 394 -1.14 -0.58 7.57
CA ASN A 394 -1.20 -1.67 8.53
C ASN A 394 0.17 -2.26 8.89
N GLY A 395 1.28 -1.67 8.40
CA GLY A 395 2.63 -2.18 8.67
C GLY A 395 2.93 -3.54 8.02
N LEU A 396 2.17 -3.90 6.98
CA LEU A 396 2.43 -5.08 6.16
C LEU A 396 3.48 -4.72 5.09
N ASP A 397 4.12 -5.72 4.52
CA ASP A 397 5.02 -5.52 3.38
C ASP A 397 4.26 -5.45 2.04
N TYR A 398 5.02 -5.41 0.95
CA TYR A 398 4.50 -5.41 -0.42
C TYR A 398 3.62 -6.64 -0.73
N PHE A 399 3.95 -7.82 -0.20
CA PHE A 399 3.19 -9.05 -0.43
C PHE A 399 1.97 -9.17 0.48
N GLY A 400 2.00 -8.48 1.63
CA GLY A 400 0.95 -8.44 2.65
C GLY A 400 1.32 -9.20 3.93
N TYR A 401 2.61 -9.50 4.14
CA TYR A 401 3.11 -10.14 5.34
C TYR A 401 3.51 -9.10 6.39
N ASP A 402 3.27 -9.41 7.66
CA ASP A 402 3.82 -8.62 8.76
C ASP A 402 5.35 -8.84 8.89
N SER A 403 6.01 -7.96 9.65
CA SER A 403 7.48 -7.99 9.82
C SER A 403 8.02 -9.22 10.57
N GLN A 404 7.17 -9.94 11.30
CA GLN A 404 7.52 -11.15 12.06
C GLN A 404 7.13 -12.43 11.32
N HIS A 405 6.38 -12.33 10.22
CA HIS A 405 5.95 -13.48 9.45
C HIS A 405 7.15 -14.28 8.90
N VAL A 406 7.10 -15.60 9.06
CA VAL A 406 8.07 -16.56 8.51
C VAL A 406 7.36 -17.78 7.96
N PRO A 407 7.83 -18.36 6.83
CA PRO A 407 7.25 -19.58 6.30
C PRO A 407 7.66 -20.79 7.14
N LEU A 408 6.76 -21.77 7.26
CA LEU A 408 7.06 -23.08 7.85
C LEU A 408 7.83 -24.02 6.91
N THR A 409 8.03 -23.62 5.66
CA THR A 409 8.87 -24.33 4.71
C THR A 409 10.34 -24.07 5.04
N SER A 410 11.17 -25.12 5.02
CA SER A 410 12.58 -24.98 5.40
C SER A 410 13.37 -24.13 4.41
N PHE A 411 14.39 -23.42 4.88
CA PHE A 411 15.33 -22.73 4.00
C PHE A 411 15.97 -23.66 2.97
N GLY A 412 16.23 -24.93 3.33
CA GLY A 412 16.78 -25.93 2.41
C GLY A 412 15.87 -26.21 1.21
N PHE A 413 14.55 -26.19 1.39
CA PHE A 413 13.59 -26.30 0.30
C PHE A 413 13.63 -25.07 -0.61
N TYR A 414 13.53 -23.87 -0.04
CA TYR A 414 13.59 -22.62 -0.81
C TYR A 414 14.88 -22.47 -1.60
N ARG A 415 16.02 -22.87 -1.02
CA ARG A 415 17.30 -22.88 -1.72
C ARG A 415 17.26 -23.68 -3.02
N ASN A 416 16.61 -24.84 -3.02
CA ASN A 416 16.49 -25.68 -4.21
C ASN A 416 15.49 -25.08 -5.20
N LEU A 417 14.32 -24.63 -4.70
CA LEU A 417 13.28 -24.02 -5.52
C LEU A 417 13.76 -22.77 -6.27
N LEU A 418 14.58 -21.93 -5.63
CA LEU A 418 15.10 -20.70 -6.24
C LEU A 418 15.94 -20.98 -7.50
N ASN A 419 16.73 -22.07 -7.54
CA ASN A 419 17.51 -22.42 -8.73
C ASN A 419 16.59 -22.66 -9.94
N ASP A 420 15.52 -23.42 -9.73
CA ASP A 420 14.57 -23.77 -10.80
C ASP A 420 13.78 -22.54 -11.25
N LEU A 421 13.35 -21.69 -10.31
CA LEU A 421 12.60 -20.48 -10.62
C LEU A 421 13.42 -19.44 -11.38
N ILE A 422 14.67 -19.19 -10.97
CA ILE A 422 15.57 -18.25 -11.67
C ILE A 422 15.86 -18.77 -13.08
N SER A 423 16.09 -20.08 -13.24
CA SER A 423 16.31 -20.70 -14.56
C SER A 423 15.08 -20.58 -15.47
N ASN A 424 13.87 -20.75 -14.92
CA ASN A 424 12.64 -20.56 -15.70
C ASN A 424 12.41 -19.08 -16.09
N PHE A 425 12.79 -18.16 -15.21
CA PHE A 425 12.66 -16.73 -15.45
C PHE A 425 13.54 -16.24 -16.58
N SER A 426 14.75 -16.77 -16.73
CA SER A 426 15.65 -16.36 -17.81
C SER A 426 15.02 -16.59 -19.18
N TYR A 427 14.23 -17.65 -19.36
CA TYR A 427 13.47 -17.87 -20.60
C TYR A 427 12.37 -16.82 -20.82
N ILE A 428 11.68 -16.39 -19.75
CA ILE A 428 10.65 -15.33 -19.83
C ILE A 428 11.31 -13.99 -20.16
N GLU A 429 12.46 -13.71 -19.56
CA GLU A 429 13.26 -12.51 -19.83
C GLU A 429 13.79 -12.48 -21.26
N ASP A 430 14.27 -13.62 -21.79
CA ASP A 430 14.70 -13.74 -23.18
C ASP A 430 13.55 -13.47 -24.16
N GLU A 431 12.35 -14.02 -23.89
CA GLU A 431 11.16 -13.75 -24.71
C GLU A 431 10.70 -12.29 -24.60
N TYR A 432 10.78 -11.70 -23.41
CA TYR A 432 10.52 -10.27 -23.18
C TYR A 432 11.47 -9.40 -24.00
N ASN A 433 12.78 -9.65 -23.89
CA ASN A 433 13.80 -8.94 -24.67
C ASN A 433 13.59 -9.15 -26.20
N SER A 434 13.28 -10.38 -26.62
CA SER A 434 12.98 -10.71 -28.02
C SER A 434 11.75 -9.96 -28.54
N TYR A 435 10.71 -9.79 -27.71
CA TYR A 435 9.55 -8.98 -28.06
C TYR A 435 9.96 -7.54 -28.38
N TYR A 436 10.72 -6.89 -27.50
CA TYR A 436 11.19 -5.50 -27.73
C TYR A 436 12.12 -5.39 -28.93
N ASP A 437 12.93 -6.41 -29.23
CA ASP A 437 13.75 -6.43 -30.43
C ASP A 437 12.91 -6.58 -31.71
N LYS A 438 11.87 -7.43 -31.70
CA LYS A 438 10.92 -7.58 -32.83
C LYS A 438 10.02 -6.36 -33.01
N LEU A 439 9.71 -5.65 -31.92
CA LEU A 439 8.93 -4.40 -31.90
C LEU A 439 9.67 -3.29 -32.66
N LYS A 440 11.00 -3.16 -32.48
CA LYS A 440 11.86 -2.25 -33.26
C LYS A 440 11.79 -2.52 -34.77
N ASP A 441 11.64 -3.79 -35.14
CA ASP A 441 11.58 -4.27 -36.52
C ASP A 441 10.15 -4.31 -37.12
N GLN A 442 9.12 -3.89 -36.38
CA GLN A 442 7.70 -4.02 -36.76
C GLN A 442 7.24 -5.46 -37.06
N LYS A 443 7.89 -6.47 -36.45
CA LYS A 443 7.63 -7.91 -36.68
C LYS A 443 6.96 -8.62 -35.50
N ALA A 444 6.54 -7.89 -34.46
CA ALA A 444 5.87 -8.49 -33.31
C ALA A 444 4.55 -9.18 -33.72
N THR A 445 4.30 -10.40 -33.24
CA THR A 445 3.18 -11.24 -33.69
C THR A 445 2.07 -11.38 -32.64
N ILE A 446 0.86 -11.72 -33.12
CA ILE A 446 -0.36 -11.93 -32.31
C ILE A 446 -0.25 -13.12 -31.33
N ASP A 447 0.72 -14.04 -31.50
CA ASP A 447 0.85 -15.22 -30.62
C ASP A 447 1.12 -14.86 -29.15
N ILE A 448 1.68 -13.67 -28.90
CA ILE A 448 1.83 -13.10 -27.55
C ILE A 448 0.47 -13.01 -26.84
N ILE A 449 -0.60 -12.64 -27.55
CA ILE A 449 -1.97 -12.52 -27.00
C ILE A 449 -2.54 -13.87 -26.52
N LYS A 450 -2.11 -14.99 -27.11
CA LYS A 450 -2.51 -16.32 -26.59
C LYS A 450 -1.78 -16.62 -25.28
N SER A 451 -0.47 -16.35 -25.22
CA SER A 451 0.32 -16.47 -23.99
C SER A 451 -0.21 -15.55 -22.89
N VAL A 452 -0.67 -14.34 -23.25
CA VAL A 452 -1.37 -13.42 -22.36
C VAL A 452 -2.55 -14.10 -21.66
N LYS A 453 -3.47 -14.68 -22.44
CA LYS A 453 -4.69 -15.28 -21.90
C LYS A 453 -4.37 -16.43 -20.96
N GLN A 454 -3.42 -17.29 -21.35
CA GLN A 454 -2.99 -18.42 -20.54
C GLN A 454 -2.37 -17.97 -19.19
N GLN A 455 -1.62 -16.86 -19.18
CA GLN A 455 -1.08 -16.33 -17.93
C GLN A 455 -2.17 -15.75 -17.02
N GLN A 456 -3.17 -15.06 -17.57
CA GLN A 456 -4.31 -14.59 -16.77
C GLN A 456 -5.13 -15.76 -16.19
N GLU A 457 -5.28 -16.85 -16.93
CA GLU A 457 -5.90 -18.09 -16.42
C GLU A 457 -5.07 -18.72 -15.29
N THR A 458 -3.74 -18.64 -15.39
CA THR A 458 -2.82 -19.10 -14.33
C THR A 458 -2.96 -18.26 -13.07
N ILE A 459 -3.05 -16.92 -13.19
CA ILE A 459 -3.31 -16.01 -12.07
C ILE A 459 -4.65 -16.37 -11.39
N ILE A 460 -5.71 -16.61 -12.17
CA ILE A 460 -7.01 -17.04 -11.62
C ILE A 460 -6.88 -18.35 -10.85
N ALA A 461 -6.17 -19.34 -11.39
CA ALA A 461 -5.97 -20.63 -10.71
C ALA A 461 -5.18 -20.47 -9.39
N GLN A 462 -4.10 -19.68 -9.41
CA GLN A 462 -3.29 -19.39 -8.23
C GLN A 462 -4.08 -18.62 -7.16
N SER A 463 -4.75 -17.53 -7.52
CA SER A 463 -5.56 -16.75 -6.58
C SER A 463 -6.70 -17.57 -5.98
N ASN A 464 -7.31 -18.49 -6.73
CA ASN A 464 -8.30 -19.43 -6.18
C ASN A 464 -7.67 -20.38 -5.14
N SER A 465 -6.49 -20.94 -5.43
CA SER A 465 -5.75 -21.76 -4.47
C SER A 465 -5.42 -20.99 -3.20
N SER A 466 -4.94 -19.74 -3.33
CA SER A 466 -4.64 -18.86 -2.20
C SER A 466 -5.91 -18.53 -1.39
N ILE A 467 -7.04 -18.27 -2.04
CA ILE A 467 -8.33 -18.06 -1.33
C ILE A 467 -8.71 -19.29 -0.51
N SER A 468 -8.58 -20.49 -1.07
CA SER A 468 -8.88 -21.72 -0.32
C SER A 468 -7.99 -21.87 0.92
N GLN A 469 -6.70 -21.54 0.82
CA GLN A 469 -5.78 -21.58 1.96
C GLN A 469 -6.11 -20.49 2.99
N LEU A 470 -6.27 -19.23 2.56
CA LEU A 470 -6.58 -18.11 3.43
C LEU A 470 -7.89 -18.29 4.19
N LYS A 471 -8.89 -18.96 3.61
CA LYS A 471 -10.13 -19.34 4.30
C LYS A 471 -9.88 -20.27 5.48
N ASN A 472 -9.03 -21.28 5.30
CA ASN A 472 -8.65 -22.17 6.39
C ASN A 472 -7.89 -21.40 7.48
N ASN A 473 -6.93 -20.55 7.09
CA ASN A 473 -6.17 -19.73 8.03
C ASN A 473 -7.08 -18.75 8.80
N LEU A 474 -8.13 -18.22 8.17
CA LEU A 474 -9.11 -17.34 8.81
C LEU A 474 -9.89 -18.08 9.92
N ILE A 475 -10.35 -19.31 9.63
CA ILE A 475 -11.04 -20.17 10.60
C ILE A 475 -10.09 -20.54 11.76
N GLU A 476 -8.84 -20.88 11.44
CA GLU A 476 -7.84 -21.23 12.46
C GLU A 476 -7.49 -20.05 13.36
N SER A 477 -7.27 -18.87 12.79
CA SER A 477 -7.01 -17.64 13.53
C SER A 477 -8.18 -17.29 14.46
N ALA A 478 -9.43 -17.36 13.98
CA ALA A 478 -10.62 -17.19 14.82
C ALA A 478 -10.66 -18.19 15.99
N ASN A 479 -10.40 -19.48 15.71
CA ASN A 479 -10.34 -20.51 16.75
C ASN A 479 -9.26 -20.25 17.80
N ILE A 480 -8.10 -19.68 17.41
CA ILE A 480 -7.05 -19.29 18.33
C ILE A 480 -7.47 -18.08 19.16
N ILE A 481 -8.02 -17.04 18.55
CA ILE A 481 -8.56 -15.85 19.23
C ILE A 481 -9.57 -16.28 20.30
N ASP A 482 -10.52 -17.15 19.94
CA ASP A 482 -11.49 -17.68 20.90
C ASP A 482 -10.85 -18.51 22.00
N SER A 483 -9.75 -19.21 21.71
CA SER A 483 -9.03 -20.01 22.71
C SER A 483 -8.38 -19.16 23.80
N TYR A 484 -8.15 -17.86 23.56
CA TYR A 484 -7.68 -16.96 24.62
C TYR A 484 -8.69 -16.81 25.76
N GLN A 485 -9.98 -17.10 25.56
CA GLN A 485 -10.95 -17.11 26.65
C GLN A 485 -10.57 -18.11 27.77
N TYR A 486 -9.91 -19.21 27.41
CA TYR A 486 -9.49 -20.27 28.34
C TYR A 486 -8.31 -19.87 29.23
N THR A 487 -7.64 -18.75 28.95
CA THR A 487 -6.51 -18.23 29.76
C THR A 487 -6.79 -16.83 30.30
N LEU A 488 -7.49 -15.97 29.56
CA LEU A 488 -7.78 -14.59 29.96
C LEU A 488 -8.77 -14.52 31.11
N ALA A 489 -9.85 -15.32 31.10
CA ALA A 489 -10.85 -15.26 32.16
C ALA A 489 -10.27 -15.66 33.54
N PRO A 490 -9.51 -16.76 33.67
CA PRO A 490 -8.82 -17.09 34.93
C PRO A 490 -7.82 -16.03 35.38
N LYS A 491 -6.98 -15.51 34.46
CA LYS A 491 -5.98 -14.46 34.79
C LYS A 491 -6.62 -13.17 35.24
N LYS A 492 -7.71 -12.76 34.58
CA LYS A 492 -8.52 -11.60 34.98
C LYS A 492 -9.09 -11.78 36.39
N GLN A 493 -9.67 -12.95 36.66
CA GLN A 493 -10.24 -13.27 37.97
C GLN A 493 -9.17 -13.22 39.08
N ALA A 494 -8.01 -13.86 38.84
CA ALA A 494 -6.90 -13.85 39.79
C ALA A 494 -6.39 -12.43 40.08
N LEU A 495 -6.27 -11.60 39.04
CA LEU A 495 -5.90 -10.20 39.16
C LEU A 495 -6.95 -9.41 39.99
N GLU A 496 -8.23 -9.57 39.67
CA GLU A 496 -9.32 -8.91 40.38
C GLU A 496 -9.38 -9.32 41.87
N ASP A 497 -9.15 -10.59 42.17
CA ASP A 497 -9.19 -11.10 43.53
C ASP A 497 -7.99 -10.60 44.35
N LYS A 498 -6.77 -10.64 43.78
CA LYS A 498 -5.58 -10.07 44.44
C LYS A 498 -5.70 -8.56 44.68
N MET A 499 -6.33 -7.85 43.75
CA MET A 499 -6.61 -6.43 43.91
C MET A 499 -7.65 -6.15 45.01
N LYS A 500 -8.70 -6.98 45.14
CA LYS A 500 -9.67 -6.87 46.24
C LYS A 500 -9.00 -7.10 47.60
N GLU A 501 -8.08 -8.06 47.69
CA GLU A 501 -7.30 -8.31 48.91
C GLU A 501 -6.47 -7.08 49.32
N LEU A 502 -5.90 -6.36 48.34
CA LEU A 502 -5.06 -5.19 48.58
C LEU A 502 -5.83 -3.88 48.77
N LYS A 503 -7.11 -3.85 48.39
CA LYS A 503 -7.98 -2.66 48.40
C LYS A 503 -7.96 -1.93 49.74
N ASP A 504 -8.26 -2.62 50.84
CA ASP A 504 -8.36 -2.03 52.18
C ASP A 504 -7.00 -1.50 52.70
N SER A 505 -5.90 -2.01 52.15
CA SER A 505 -4.52 -1.62 52.48
C SER A 505 -4.06 -0.40 51.68
N ILE A 506 -4.54 -0.24 50.44
CA ILE A 506 -4.17 0.86 49.52
C ILE A 506 -5.09 2.07 49.68
N GLU A 507 -6.39 1.89 49.92
CA GLU A 507 -7.38 2.98 50.07
C GLU A 507 -7.11 3.87 51.30
N LYS A 508 -6.28 3.43 52.25
CA LYS A 508 -5.82 4.25 53.39
C LYS A 508 -4.74 5.29 53.01
N TYR A 509 -4.18 5.19 51.82
CA TYR A 509 -3.04 6.00 51.37
C TYR A 509 -3.31 6.80 50.08
N PHE A 510 -4.49 6.65 49.47
CA PHE A 510 -4.88 7.37 48.25
C PHE A 510 -6.23 8.07 48.32
N ASP A 511 -6.37 9.10 47.49
CA ASP A 511 -7.55 9.96 47.35
C ASP A 511 -8.39 9.62 46.10
N PHE A 512 -8.17 8.44 45.49
CA PHE A 512 -8.92 7.97 44.33
C PHE A 512 -9.54 6.58 44.55
N ASN A 513 -10.64 6.31 43.87
CA ASN A 513 -11.37 5.05 43.98
C ASN A 513 -10.65 3.94 43.19
N VAL A 514 -10.04 2.99 43.90
CA VAL A 514 -9.33 1.84 43.33
C VAL A 514 -10.26 1.03 42.43
N GLN A 515 -11.50 0.77 42.83
CA GLN A 515 -12.48 0.02 42.00
C GLN A 515 -12.78 0.70 40.65
N SER A 516 -12.86 2.03 40.63
CA SER A 516 -13.07 2.81 39.39
C SER A 516 -11.84 2.77 38.49
N PHE A 517 -10.64 2.90 39.05
CA PHE A 517 -9.40 2.74 38.31
C PHE A 517 -9.28 1.35 37.66
N LEU A 518 -9.66 0.30 38.40
CA LEU A 518 -9.60 -1.09 37.96
C LEU A 518 -10.65 -1.46 36.89
N SER A 519 -11.86 -0.92 37.03
CA SER A 519 -12.92 -1.12 36.02
C SER A 519 -12.54 -0.48 34.69
N SER A 520 -11.84 0.65 34.71
CA SER A 520 -11.35 1.31 33.50
C SER A 520 -10.25 0.51 32.80
N LEU A 521 -9.30 -0.08 33.55
CA LEU A 521 -8.20 -0.89 33.00
C LEU A 521 -8.69 -2.22 32.40
N THR A 522 -9.61 -2.90 33.08
CA THR A 522 -10.23 -4.13 32.56
C THR A 522 -11.12 -3.88 31.36
N THR A 523 -11.71 -2.70 31.22
CA THR A 523 -12.51 -2.29 30.04
C THR A 523 -11.61 -1.92 28.85
N LEU A 524 -10.45 -1.30 29.09
CA LEU A 524 -9.42 -1.02 28.06
C LEU A 524 -8.86 -2.29 27.39
N ALA A 525 -8.85 -3.40 28.12
CA ALA A 525 -8.37 -4.70 27.67
C ALA A 525 -9.30 -5.45 26.70
N PHE A 526 -10.59 -5.09 26.65
CA PHE A 526 -11.51 -5.65 25.68
C PHE A 526 -11.46 -4.80 24.42
N ALA A 527 -11.00 -5.41 23.31
CA ALA A 527 -11.28 -4.85 21.99
C ALA A 527 -12.80 -4.66 21.90
N PRO A 528 -13.30 -3.42 21.66
CA PRO A 528 -14.73 -3.19 21.54
C PRO A 528 -15.29 -4.13 20.49
N LYS A 529 -16.56 -4.54 20.63
CA LYS A 529 -17.36 -4.95 19.47
C LYS A 529 -17.34 -3.79 18.49
N SER A 530 -16.47 -3.89 17.49
CA SER A 530 -16.31 -2.90 16.43
C SER A 530 -17.59 -2.90 15.59
N LYS A 531 -18.59 -2.15 16.04
CA LYS A 531 -19.65 -1.68 15.16
C LYS A 531 -19.18 -0.35 14.61
N ILE A 532 -18.58 -0.31 13.42
CA ILE A 532 -18.90 0.65 12.34
C ILE A 532 -17.81 0.69 11.25
N MET A 533 -18.30 0.74 10.00
CA MET A 533 -17.72 1.27 8.76
C MET A 533 -16.20 1.42 8.70
N TRP A 534 -15.61 0.47 7.96
CA TRP A 534 -14.56 0.70 6.98
C TRP A 534 -14.45 2.15 6.53
N ILE A 535 -13.21 2.66 6.44
CA ILE A 535 -12.87 3.99 5.92
C ILE A 535 -13.82 4.36 4.75
N THR A 536 -14.60 5.41 4.98
CA THR A 536 -15.77 5.85 4.21
C THR A 536 -15.42 6.48 2.85
N GLN A 537 -14.64 5.78 2.02
CA GLN A 537 -14.53 6.02 0.57
C GLN A 537 -14.80 4.74 -0.24
N ILE A 538 -15.59 3.82 0.32
CA ILE A 538 -16.08 2.60 -0.32
C ILE A 538 -17.58 2.72 -0.45
N ALA A 539 -18.04 3.18 -1.62
CA ALA A 539 -19.47 3.23 -1.93
C ALA A 539 -19.95 2.03 -2.77
N GLU A 540 -19.10 1.05 -3.11
CA GLU A 540 -19.48 -0.02 -4.08
C GLU A 540 -19.09 -1.46 -3.71
N VAL A 541 -18.96 -1.83 -2.44
CA VAL A 541 -18.93 -3.26 -2.05
C VAL A 541 -19.97 -3.50 -0.95
N GLY A 542 -20.91 -4.38 -1.23
CA GLY A 542 -22.26 -4.43 -0.67
C GLY A 542 -22.37 -5.02 0.73
N VAL A 543 -21.74 -4.41 1.75
CA VAL A 543 -21.90 -4.87 3.13
C VAL A 543 -23.14 -4.22 3.78
N LYS A 544 -24.34 -4.75 3.51
CA LYS A 544 -25.56 -4.44 4.29
C LYS A 544 -25.93 -5.59 5.23
N GLY A 545 -25.56 -5.40 6.50
CA GLY A 545 -26.31 -5.82 7.70
C GLY A 545 -26.91 -7.22 7.80
N THR A 546 -26.17 -8.14 8.44
CA THR A 546 -26.62 -9.15 9.42
C THR A 546 -25.41 -9.58 10.27
N GLU A 547 -25.63 -10.25 11.40
CA GLU A 547 -24.61 -10.67 12.37
C GLU A 547 -23.61 -11.68 11.80
N ASP A 548 -23.98 -12.40 10.75
CA ASP A 548 -23.08 -13.06 9.79
C ASP A 548 -23.14 -12.32 8.45
N VAL A 549 -22.00 -12.05 7.82
CA VAL A 549 -21.93 -11.62 6.42
C VAL A 549 -21.07 -12.60 5.67
N THR A 550 -21.73 -13.37 4.81
CA THR A 550 -21.19 -13.77 3.51
C THR A 550 -20.74 -12.52 2.79
N ASP A 551 -19.47 -12.44 2.38
CA ASP A 551 -19.10 -11.48 1.34
C ASP A 551 -20.02 -11.64 0.11
N ASP A 552 -19.96 -10.72 -0.85
CA ASP A 552 -20.78 -10.71 -2.07
C ASP A 552 -20.66 -12.03 -2.91
N LYS A 553 -19.82 -12.98 -2.47
CA LYS A 553 -19.50 -14.28 -3.06
C LYS A 553 -19.73 -15.49 -2.13
N GLY A 554 -20.21 -15.31 -0.89
CA GLY A 554 -20.59 -16.40 0.02
C GLY A 554 -19.62 -16.75 1.16
N ASP A 555 -18.66 -15.89 1.50
CA ASP A 555 -17.59 -16.23 2.47
C ASP A 555 -17.94 -15.84 3.93
N GLU A 556 -17.90 -16.78 4.88
CA GLU A 556 -18.16 -16.54 6.31
C GLU A 556 -16.99 -15.74 6.98
N ILE A 557 -17.21 -14.46 7.27
CA ILE A 557 -16.27 -13.60 8.00
C ILE A 557 -16.86 -13.21 9.36
N ASN A 558 -16.18 -13.57 10.45
CA ASN A 558 -16.54 -13.09 11.79
C ASN A 558 -16.19 -11.60 11.93
N LYS A 559 -17.20 -10.75 12.11
CA LYS A 559 -17.04 -9.29 12.23
C LYS A 559 -16.52 -8.85 13.60
N ASP A 560 -16.64 -9.69 14.62
CA ASP A 560 -16.22 -9.33 15.98
C ASP A 560 -14.70 -9.08 16.07
N TYR A 561 -13.92 -9.59 15.11
CA TYR A 561 -12.47 -9.37 15.04
C TYR A 561 -12.05 -8.30 14.02
N ILE A 562 -12.96 -7.59 13.35
CA ILE A 562 -12.58 -6.58 12.34
C ILE A 562 -12.20 -5.24 12.98
N VAL A 563 -10.97 -4.78 12.73
CA VAL A 563 -10.43 -3.52 13.29
C VAL A 563 -10.74 -2.34 12.36
N GLY A 564 -11.38 -1.30 12.91
CA GLY A 564 -11.87 -0.14 12.13
C GLY A 564 -10.80 0.91 11.84
N LYS A 565 -9.90 1.19 12.79
CA LYS A 565 -8.77 2.13 12.62
C LYS A 565 -7.68 1.87 13.66
N ILE A 566 -6.43 2.24 13.37
CA ILE A 566 -5.36 2.37 14.37
C ILE A 566 -5.26 3.85 14.74
N LYS A 567 -5.53 4.22 16.01
CA LYS A 567 -5.30 5.58 16.51
C LYS A 567 -4.26 5.55 17.64
N SER A 568 -3.15 6.26 17.45
CA SER A 568 -2.26 6.62 18.56
C SER A 568 -2.95 7.66 19.45
N VAL A 569 -2.95 7.45 20.77
CA VAL A 569 -3.46 8.42 21.76
C VAL A 569 -2.36 8.66 22.80
N GLU A 570 -2.27 9.89 23.30
CA GLU A 570 -1.33 10.27 24.37
C GLU A 570 -1.51 9.46 25.64
N ALA A 571 -0.40 8.93 26.16
CA ALA A 571 -0.35 8.08 27.34
C ALA A 571 -0.27 8.93 28.63
N SER A 572 -1.38 9.16 29.33
CA SER A 572 -1.36 9.61 30.73
C SER A 572 -2.48 8.96 31.56
N VAL A 573 -2.19 8.63 32.83
CA VAL A 573 -3.16 8.06 33.79
C VAL A 573 -4.37 9.00 33.97
N LYS A 574 -4.12 10.31 33.99
CA LYS A 574 -5.17 11.33 34.07
C LYS A 574 -6.00 11.43 32.80
N GLY A 575 -5.38 11.34 31.61
CA GLY A 575 -6.08 11.30 30.33
C GLY A 575 -6.90 10.03 30.09
N LEU A 576 -6.53 8.90 30.72
CA LEU A 576 -7.30 7.65 30.72
C LEU A 576 -8.54 7.73 31.62
N ILE A 577 -8.43 8.40 32.78
CA ILE A 577 -9.56 8.61 33.70
C ILE A 577 -10.49 9.72 33.19
N GLU A 578 -9.96 10.85 32.71
CA GLU A 578 -10.73 11.98 32.15
C GLU A 578 -11.45 11.57 30.86
N GLY A 579 -10.77 10.88 29.93
CA GLY A 579 -11.38 10.38 28.69
C GLY A 579 -12.48 9.33 28.89
N TYR A 580 -12.52 8.68 30.06
CA TYR A 580 -13.60 7.75 30.45
C TYR A 580 -14.76 8.46 31.17
N SER A 581 -14.45 9.55 31.89
CA SER A 581 -15.42 10.32 32.67
C SER A 581 -16.27 11.26 31.80
N GLU A 582 -15.79 11.61 30.59
CA GLU A 582 -16.40 12.65 29.74
C GLU A 582 -17.53 12.18 28.79
N GLU A 583 -17.84 10.88 28.63
CA GLU A 583 -18.89 10.44 27.68
C GLU A 583 -19.83 9.40 28.33
N LYS A 584 -21.08 9.82 28.61
CA LYS A 584 -22.07 9.15 29.48
C LYS A 584 -22.90 8.05 28.80
N ASP A 585 -22.61 7.69 27.56
CA ASP A 585 -23.40 6.80 26.72
C ASP A 585 -22.77 5.41 26.50
N GLY A 586 -21.69 5.10 27.21
CA GLY A 586 -21.21 3.73 27.41
C GLY A 586 -20.66 3.03 26.15
N THR A 587 -20.32 3.79 25.11
CA THR A 587 -19.71 3.26 23.88
C THR A 587 -18.35 3.89 23.63
N LEU A 588 -17.35 3.51 24.42
CA LEU A 588 -15.95 3.73 24.03
C LEU A 588 -15.55 2.68 22.99
N GLN A 589 -15.28 3.13 21.77
CA GLN A 589 -14.49 2.37 20.79
C GLN A 589 -13.03 2.78 20.90
N ALA A 590 -12.25 2.03 21.68
CA ALA A 590 -10.81 2.18 21.73
C ALA A 590 -10.17 1.40 20.56
N ASP A 591 -9.96 2.10 19.45
CA ASP A 591 -9.10 1.71 18.33
C ASP A 591 -7.60 1.68 18.76
N ASP A 592 -7.23 0.72 19.62
CA ASP A 592 -5.86 0.43 20.05
C ASP A 592 -5.53 -1.07 19.92
N PRO A 593 -5.49 -1.61 18.69
CA PRO A 593 -5.28 -3.05 18.46
C PRO A 593 -3.89 -3.53 18.89
N CYS A 594 -2.92 -2.64 19.10
CA CYS A 594 -1.60 -3.01 19.63
C CYS A 594 -1.54 -3.00 21.16
N ALA A 595 -2.64 -2.67 21.85
CA ALA A 595 -2.69 -2.50 23.30
C ALA A 595 -1.67 -1.48 23.85
N ASN A 596 -1.25 -0.50 23.05
CA ASN A 596 -0.23 0.48 23.42
C ASN A 596 -0.62 1.29 24.67
N LYS A 597 -1.92 1.58 24.84
CA LYS A 597 -2.45 2.23 26.04
C LYS A 597 -2.36 1.33 27.25
N LEU A 598 -2.58 0.03 27.07
CA LEU A 598 -2.53 -0.95 28.15
C LEU A 598 -1.08 -1.15 28.63
N ILE A 599 -0.12 -1.24 27.69
CA ILE A 599 1.32 -1.31 27.96
C ILE A 599 1.81 -0.02 28.64
N ALA A 600 1.44 1.15 28.14
CA ALA A 600 1.81 2.41 28.79
C ALA A 600 1.13 2.61 30.16
N SER A 601 -0.04 1.99 30.37
CA SER A 601 -0.70 1.95 31.68
C SER A 601 0.01 0.99 32.61
N GLU A 602 0.49 -0.15 32.12
CA GLU A 602 1.29 -1.13 32.85
C GLU A 602 2.58 -0.54 33.40
N GLU A 603 3.35 0.20 32.59
CA GLU A 603 4.55 0.90 33.07
C GLU A 603 4.22 1.86 34.22
N LYS A 604 3.17 2.66 34.07
CA LYS A 604 2.78 3.65 35.09
C LYS A 604 2.16 3.05 36.34
N ILE A 605 1.48 1.90 36.20
CA ILE A 605 0.98 1.11 37.32
C ILE A 605 2.14 0.48 38.05
N ASN A 606 3.15 -0.03 37.33
CA ASN A 606 4.35 -0.55 37.95
C ASN A 606 5.07 0.53 38.76
N ASP A 607 5.23 1.74 38.20
CA ASP A 607 5.77 2.90 38.91
C ASP A 607 4.96 3.23 40.18
N LEU A 608 3.62 3.27 40.05
CA LEU A 608 2.74 3.54 41.19
C LEU A 608 2.86 2.48 42.27
N LEU A 609 2.94 1.21 41.89
CA LEU A 609 3.06 0.08 42.81
C LEU A 609 4.44 0.07 43.49
N ASP A 610 5.50 0.57 42.85
CA ASP A 610 6.83 0.71 43.46
C ASP A 610 6.83 1.66 44.66
N ASP A 611 6.00 2.70 44.66
CA ASP A 611 5.83 3.60 45.81
C ASP A 611 5.35 2.87 47.09
N PHE A 612 4.73 1.69 46.93
CA PHE A 612 4.21 0.85 48.03
C PHE A 612 5.05 -0.39 48.32
N TYR A 613 6.06 -0.66 47.50
CA TYR A 613 6.92 -1.83 47.64
C TYR A 613 7.53 -1.93 49.03
N ASN A 614 7.93 -0.79 49.61
CA ASN A 614 8.52 -0.73 50.96
C ASN A 614 7.55 -1.15 52.08
N LYS A 615 6.23 -1.19 51.84
CA LYS A 615 5.21 -1.54 52.84
C LYS A 615 4.61 -2.93 52.64
N PHE A 616 4.50 -3.38 51.38
CA PHE A 616 3.85 -4.65 51.00
C PHE A 616 4.64 -5.37 49.90
N PRO A 617 5.93 -5.69 50.12
CA PRO A 617 6.82 -6.13 49.05
C PRO A 617 6.34 -7.42 48.36
N THR A 618 5.82 -8.37 49.12
CA THR A 618 5.33 -9.66 48.60
C THR A 618 4.05 -9.47 47.80
N GLU A 619 3.06 -8.78 48.37
CA GLU A 619 1.74 -8.61 47.77
C GLU A 619 1.79 -7.72 46.51
N ILE A 620 2.65 -6.70 46.52
CA ILE A 620 2.89 -5.84 45.38
C ILE A 620 3.60 -6.60 44.26
N THR A 621 4.59 -7.45 44.58
CA THR A 621 5.28 -8.28 43.57
C THR A 621 4.32 -9.27 42.91
N GLU A 622 3.48 -9.94 43.70
CA GLU A 622 2.45 -10.84 43.19
C GLU A 622 1.42 -10.10 42.31
N LEU A 623 0.98 -8.92 42.74
CA LEU A 623 0.05 -8.09 41.96
C LEU A 623 0.66 -7.63 40.64
N LYS A 624 1.90 -7.14 40.64
CA LYS A 624 2.64 -6.76 39.43
C LYS A 624 2.74 -7.94 38.46
N THR A 625 3.08 -9.12 38.97
CA THR A 625 3.20 -10.35 38.16
C THR A 625 1.86 -10.70 37.50
N LEU A 626 0.76 -10.73 38.26
CA LEU A 626 -0.57 -11.01 37.72
C LEU A 626 -1.02 -9.97 36.68
N PHE A 627 -0.70 -8.69 36.92
CA PHE A 627 -1.03 -7.61 36.00
C PHE A 627 -0.26 -7.74 34.69
N GLN A 628 1.07 -7.93 34.76
CA GLN A 628 1.93 -8.13 33.60
C GLN A 628 1.50 -9.37 32.78
N ASP A 629 1.20 -10.48 33.46
CA ASP A 629 0.72 -11.70 32.82
C ASP A 629 -0.62 -11.52 32.10
N TYR A 630 -1.52 -10.71 32.68
CA TYR A 630 -2.79 -10.37 32.06
C TYR A 630 -2.60 -9.49 30.82
N VAL A 631 -1.81 -8.41 30.93
CA VAL A 631 -1.50 -7.49 29.82
C VAL A 631 -0.82 -8.21 28.66
N LYS A 632 0.23 -9.00 28.94
CA LYS A 632 0.92 -9.82 27.93
C LYS A 632 -0.03 -10.74 27.16
N THR A 633 -0.98 -11.35 27.87
CA THR A 633 -1.95 -12.28 27.26
C THR A 633 -2.96 -11.53 26.36
N ILE A 634 -3.36 -10.32 26.74
CA ILE A 634 -4.22 -9.46 25.90
C ILE A 634 -3.49 -8.99 24.66
N THR A 635 -2.25 -8.52 24.81
CA THR A 635 -1.41 -8.11 23.68
C THR A 635 -1.23 -9.25 22.69
N SER A 636 -1.04 -10.48 23.19
CA SER A 636 -0.94 -11.69 22.36
C SER A 636 -2.24 -11.94 21.58
N ARG A 637 -3.41 -11.92 22.26
CA ARG A 637 -4.72 -12.06 21.59
C ARG A 637 -4.94 -10.97 20.54
N ASN A 638 -4.64 -9.70 20.86
CA ASN A 638 -4.89 -8.61 19.94
C ASN A 638 -3.95 -8.65 18.72
N THR A 639 -2.75 -9.20 18.87
CA THR A 639 -1.87 -9.49 17.73
C THR A 639 -2.51 -10.50 16.79
N GLU A 640 -3.10 -11.60 17.31
CA GLU A 640 -3.85 -12.56 16.48
C GLU A 640 -5.03 -11.91 15.74
N ILE A 641 -5.70 -10.93 16.37
CA ILE A 641 -6.77 -10.16 15.73
C ILE A 641 -6.20 -9.33 14.56
N LEU A 642 -5.00 -8.74 14.69
CA LEU A 642 -4.35 -8.03 13.60
C LEU A 642 -4.01 -8.97 12.43
N ASP A 643 -3.53 -10.18 12.72
CA ASP A 643 -3.25 -11.18 11.68
C ASP A 643 -4.54 -11.62 10.97
N TYR A 644 -5.63 -11.83 11.71
CA TYR A 644 -6.95 -12.09 11.15
C TYR A 644 -7.36 -11.00 10.14
N ASN A 645 -7.13 -9.72 10.47
CA ASN A 645 -7.42 -8.61 9.55
C ASN A 645 -6.48 -8.61 8.33
N ALA A 646 -5.21 -9.00 8.48
CA ALA A 646 -4.29 -9.15 7.35
C ALA A 646 -4.76 -10.26 6.39
N ILE A 647 -5.23 -11.40 6.91
CA ILE A 647 -5.82 -12.49 6.11
C ILE A 647 -7.05 -11.99 5.32
N VAL A 648 -7.93 -11.21 5.96
CA VAL A 648 -9.09 -10.59 5.28
C VAL A 648 -8.65 -9.66 4.15
N GLN A 649 -7.60 -8.86 4.32
CA GLN A 649 -7.07 -8.01 3.25
C GLN A 649 -6.50 -8.85 2.10
N LEU A 650 -5.79 -9.95 2.39
CA LEU A 650 -5.26 -10.87 1.38
C LEU A 650 -6.38 -11.57 0.60
N LEU A 651 -7.47 -11.96 1.26
CA LEU A 651 -8.66 -12.52 0.60
C LEU A 651 -9.26 -11.52 -0.40
N ARG A 652 -9.42 -10.26 0.00
CA ARG A 652 -9.93 -9.19 -0.88
C ARG A 652 -9.00 -8.94 -2.08
N LYS A 653 -7.68 -8.88 -1.84
CA LYS A 653 -6.66 -8.76 -2.88
C LYS A 653 -6.78 -9.87 -3.92
N ASN A 654 -6.90 -11.13 -3.49
CA ASN A 654 -7.03 -12.28 -4.41
C ASN A 654 -8.36 -12.27 -5.17
N HIS A 655 -9.49 -11.94 -4.51
CA HIS A 655 -10.77 -11.80 -5.19
C HIS A 655 -10.76 -10.69 -6.25
N GLN A 656 -10.10 -9.58 -5.95
CA GLN A 656 -9.90 -8.49 -6.90
C GLN A 656 -9.03 -8.95 -8.07
N GLN A 657 -7.90 -9.61 -7.83
CA GLN A 657 -7.04 -10.16 -8.89
C GLN A 657 -7.80 -11.10 -9.83
N ILE A 658 -8.67 -11.98 -9.31
CA ILE A 658 -9.53 -12.85 -10.14
C ILE A 658 -10.47 -12.01 -11.01
N ASN A 659 -11.19 -11.06 -10.41
CA ASN A 659 -12.12 -10.21 -11.14
C ASN A 659 -11.39 -9.41 -12.24
N GLU A 660 -10.19 -8.90 -11.94
CA GLU A 660 -9.34 -8.15 -12.86
C GLU A 660 -8.86 -9.02 -14.02
N ALA A 661 -8.32 -10.21 -13.73
CA ALA A 661 -7.88 -11.18 -14.73
C ALA A 661 -9.03 -11.62 -15.65
N GLN A 662 -10.22 -11.88 -15.10
CA GLN A 662 -11.42 -12.23 -15.87
C GLN A 662 -11.88 -11.10 -16.79
N LYS A 663 -11.93 -9.87 -16.28
CA LYS A 663 -12.26 -8.69 -17.11
C LYS A 663 -11.24 -8.49 -18.23
N LYS A 664 -9.95 -8.76 -17.96
CA LYS A 664 -8.86 -8.65 -18.95
C LYS A 664 -8.90 -9.76 -20.01
N ILE A 665 -9.23 -10.99 -19.62
CA ILE A 665 -9.51 -12.08 -20.57
C ILE A 665 -10.71 -11.72 -21.47
N THR A 666 -11.76 -11.14 -20.89
CA THR A 666 -12.98 -10.76 -21.64
C THR A 666 -12.70 -9.67 -22.65
N SER A 667 -11.93 -8.63 -22.29
CA SER A 667 -11.57 -7.57 -23.22
C SER A 667 -10.74 -8.07 -24.40
N LEU A 668 -9.84 -9.04 -24.15
CA LEU A 668 -9.03 -9.68 -25.16
C LEU A 668 -9.79 -10.69 -26.04
N ASN A 669 -10.97 -11.19 -25.64
CA ASN A 669 -11.76 -12.13 -26.46
C ASN A 669 -12.65 -11.43 -27.52
N SER A 670 -12.75 -10.10 -27.49
CA SER A 670 -13.66 -9.35 -28.37
C SER A 670 -13.07 -9.09 -29.77
N SER A 671 -13.92 -8.65 -30.71
CA SER A 671 -13.59 -8.24 -32.09
C SER A 671 -12.36 -7.31 -32.23
N ALA A 672 -11.90 -6.72 -31.12
CA ALA A 672 -10.67 -5.95 -30.99
C ALA A 672 -9.43 -6.69 -31.52
N LEU A 673 -9.29 -8.01 -31.32
CA LEU A 673 -8.11 -8.76 -31.78
C LEU A 673 -7.85 -8.67 -33.28
N LYS A 674 -8.89 -8.43 -34.09
CA LYS A 674 -8.73 -8.34 -35.56
C LYS A 674 -8.03 -7.05 -36.01
N ASN A 675 -7.99 -6.03 -35.16
CA ASN A 675 -7.47 -4.69 -35.49
C ASN A 675 -6.39 -4.19 -34.49
N ILE A 676 -5.92 -5.02 -33.55
CA ILE A 676 -4.86 -4.62 -32.62
C ILE A 676 -3.52 -4.59 -33.35
N ASN A 677 -2.81 -3.46 -33.23
CA ASN A 677 -1.43 -3.35 -33.66
C ASN A 677 -0.51 -3.70 -32.47
N PRO A 678 0.38 -4.70 -32.60
CA PRO A 678 1.33 -5.08 -31.56
C PRO A 678 2.23 -3.94 -31.06
N ASN A 679 2.39 -2.86 -31.83
CA ASN A 679 3.20 -1.69 -31.47
C ASN A 679 2.44 -0.65 -30.61
N TRP A 680 1.21 -0.94 -30.15
CA TRP A 680 0.46 -0.01 -29.29
C TRP A 680 1.07 0.05 -27.88
N PRO A 681 1.17 1.26 -27.26
CA PRO A 681 1.68 1.41 -25.90
C PRO A 681 0.95 0.55 -24.87
N GLU A 682 -0.37 0.35 -25.01
CA GLU A 682 -1.10 -0.53 -24.08
C GLU A 682 -0.72 -2.02 -24.24
N ILE A 683 -0.36 -2.47 -25.45
CA ILE A 683 0.12 -3.85 -25.68
C ILE A 683 1.54 -4.00 -25.11
N THR A 684 2.41 -3.02 -25.32
CA THR A 684 3.73 -2.95 -24.68
C THR A 684 3.60 -2.97 -23.15
N ALA A 685 2.78 -2.09 -22.58
CA ALA A 685 2.56 -2.00 -21.13
C ALA A 685 2.01 -3.33 -20.58
N PHE A 686 1.18 -4.01 -21.36
CA PHE A 686 0.69 -5.34 -21.00
C PHE A 686 1.80 -6.40 -20.97
N VAL A 687 2.63 -6.50 -22.02
CA VAL A 687 3.76 -7.44 -22.07
C VAL A 687 4.75 -7.16 -20.93
N SER A 688 5.02 -5.89 -20.65
CA SER A 688 5.75 -5.45 -19.46
C SER A 688 5.11 -5.92 -18.17
N GLN A 689 3.80 -5.74 -18.00
CA GLN A 689 3.10 -6.22 -16.80
C GLN A 689 3.20 -7.74 -16.61
N MET A 690 3.22 -8.54 -17.68
CA MET A 690 3.43 -10.00 -17.57
C MET A 690 4.84 -10.34 -17.08
N TYR A 691 5.85 -9.70 -17.67
CA TYR A 691 7.23 -9.86 -17.24
C TYR A 691 7.38 -9.44 -15.78
N TYR A 692 6.80 -8.30 -15.37
CA TYR A 692 6.81 -7.83 -13.98
C TYR A 692 6.06 -8.75 -13.03
N SER A 693 4.93 -9.32 -13.44
CA SER A 693 4.20 -10.30 -12.64
C SER A 693 5.03 -11.56 -12.41
N SER A 694 5.75 -12.03 -13.43
CA SER A 694 6.64 -13.20 -13.33
C SER A 694 7.83 -12.90 -12.41
N ARG A 695 8.37 -11.69 -12.51
CA ARG A 695 9.41 -11.14 -11.64
C ARG A 695 8.92 -11.09 -10.18
N SER A 696 7.72 -10.58 -9.92
CA SER A 696 7.13 -10.49 -8.59
C SER A 696 6.98 -11.84 -7.88
N ILE A 697 6.67 -12.92 -8.60
CA ILE A 697 6.59 -14.28 -8.02
C ILE A 697 7.96 -14.70 -7.47
N ILE A 698 9.02 -14.44 -8.21
CA ILE A 698 10.38 -14.80 -7.77
C ILE A 698 10.80 -13.92 -6.61
N MET A 699 10.49 -12.63 -6.66
CA MET A 699 10.71 -11.69 -5.55
C MET A 699 10.02 -12.17 -4.27
N GLU A 700 8.78 -12.67 -4.35
CA GLU A 700 8.04 -13.23 -3.22
C GLU A 700 8.73 -14.49 -2.66
N ILE A 701 9.12 -15.43 -3.53
CA ILE A 701 9.82 -16.64 -3.10
C ILE A 701 11.19 -16.32 -2.52
N MET A 702 11.89 -15.29 -3.01
CA MET A 702 13.14 -14.81 -2.44
C MET A 702 12.94 -14.17 -1.07
N ASP A 703 11.89 -13.37 -0.89
CA ASP A 703 11.54 -12.80 0.41
C ASP A 703 11.22 -13.92 1.42
N LEU A 704 10.40 -14.90 1.04
CA LEU A 704 10.12 -16.08 1.86
C LEU A 704 11.38 -16.89 2.16
N ALA A 705 12.31 -17.03 1.21
CA ALA A 705 13.61 -17.67 1.45
C ALA A 705 14.47 -16.90 2.45
N ALA A 706 14.51 -15.56 2.35
CA ALA A 706 15.22 -14.71 3.29
C ALA A 706 14.60 -14.78 4.69
N ARG A 707 13.26 -14.75 4.79
CA ARG A 707 12.50 -14.96 6.04
C ARG A 707 12.78 -16.33 6.66
N ALA A 708 12.75 -17.40 5.85
CA ALA A 708 13.09 -18.76 6.28
C ALA A 708 14.53 -18.85 6.79
N TYR A 709 15.46 -18.16 6.12
CA TYR A 709 16.84 -18.02 6.59
C TYR A 709 16.91 -17.26 7.92
N GLY A 710 16.25 -16.11 8.04
CA GLY A 710 16.23 -15.31 9.29
C GLY A 710 15.66 -16.11 10.47
N PHE A 711 14.59 -16.88 10.22
CA PHE A 711 14.01 -17.78 11.20
C PHE A 711 14.99 -18.85 11.68
N TRP A 712 15.72 -19.48 10.75
CA TRP A 712 16.71 -20.53 11.06
C TRP A 712 17.98 -19.97 11.71
N SER A 713 18.49 -18.85 11.20
CA SER A 713 19.77 -18.24 11.58
C SER A 713 19.69 -17.40 12.85
N LEU A 714 18.48 -16.93 13.20
CA LEU A 714 18.26 -15.89 14.21
C LEU A 714 19.03 -14.63 13.83
N ASP A 715 18.78 -14.14 12.63
CA ASP A 715 19.36 -12.93 12.06
C ASP A 715 18.29 -12.08 11.37
N ASP A 716 18.56 -10.79 11.19
CA ASP A 716 17.60 -9.86 10.58
C ASP A 716 17.57 -10.03 9.05
N HIS A 717 16.56 -10.76 8.57
CA HIS A 717 16.34 -11.01 7.15
C HIS A 717 16.02 -9.75 6.34
N ARG A 718 15.49 -8.69 6.96
CA ARG A 718 15.03 -7.47 6.27
C ARG A 718 16.18 -6.73 5.59
N ASN A 719 17.37 -6.84 6.17
CA ASN A 719 18.58 -6.27 5.62
C ASN A 719 19.05 -6.97 4.35
N LEU A 720 18.73 -8.26 4.15
CA LEU A 720 19.19 -9.00 2.97
C LEU A 720 18.48 -8.54 1.69
N ILE A 721 17.15 -8.36 1.76
CA ILE A 721 16.35 -7.88 0.62
C ILE A 721 16.72 -6.43 0.30
N ALA A 722 16.78 -5.56 1.31
CA ALA A 722 17.16 -4.17 1.13
C ALA A 722 18.60 -4.02 0.58
N GLN A 723 19.58 -4.79 1.07
CA GLN A 723 20.94 -4.78 0.52
C GLN A 723 21.00 -5.26 -0.93
N ALA A 724 20.15 -6.22 -1.29
CA ALA A 724 20.18 -6.80 -2.62
C ALA A 724 19.51 -5.91 -3.68
N TYR A 725 18.48 -5.15 -3.31
CA TYR A 725 17.64 -4.38 -4.24
C TYR A 725 17.63 -2.85 -4.03
N GLY A 726 18.06 -2.34 -2.88
CA GLY A 726 17.79 -0.97 -2.43
C GLY A 726 18.28 0.16 -3.35
N ASN A 727 19.22 -0.12 -4.26
CA ASN A 727 19.74 0.84 -5.23
C ASN A 727 19.39 0.51 -6.69
N ARG A 728 18.55 -0.51 -6.93
CA ARG A 728 18.19 -0.95 -8.28
C ARG A 728 16.86 -0.34 -8.72
N SER A 729 16.81 0.08 -9.97
CA SER A 729 15.57 0.29 -10.70
C SER A 729 14.96 -1.07 -11.11
N LEU A 730 13.65 -1.14 -11.34
CA LEU A 730 12.99 -2.38 -11.78
C LEU A 730 13.60 -2.98 -13.07
N PRO A 731 14.01 -2.19 -14.09
CA PRO A 731 14.72 -2.75 -15.25
C PRO A 731 16.03 -3.47 -14.88
N GLU A 732 16.64 -3.13 -13.75
CA GLU A 732 17.84 -3.78 -13.21
C GLU A 732 17.51 -4.96 -12.28
N ILE A 733 16.23 -5.25 -12.06
CA ILE A 733 15.74 -6.49 -11.45
C ILE A 733 15.50 -7.50 -12.58
N ASP A 734 16.61 -8.06 -13.05
CA ASP A 734 16.69 -9.09 -14.08
C ASP A 734 17.20 -10.43 -13.50
N THR A 735 17.42 -11.41 -14.36
CA THR A 735 17.97 -12.73 -14.00
C THR A 735 19.32 -12.61 -13.29
N ALA A 736 20.17 -11.66 -13.71
CA ALA A 736 21.47 -11.44 -13.07
C ALA A 736 21.31 -10.89 -11.65
N SER A 737 20.37 -9.98 -11.44
CA SER A 737 20.00 -9.45 -10.13
C SER A 737 19.54 -10.55 -9.19
N PHE A 738 18.68 -11.45 -9.67
CA PHE A 738 18.17 -12.57 -8.91
C PHE A 738 19.28 -13.55 -8.52
N THR A 739 20.19 -13.83 -9.45
CA THR A 739 21.38 -14.65 -9.17
C THR A 739 22.28 -14.02 -8.11
N GLN A 740 22.44 -12.70 -8.13
CA GLN A 740 23.21 -11.97 -7.12
C GLN A 740 22.52 -12.01 -5.74
N VAL A 741 21.20 -11.83 -5.68
CA VAL A 741 20.42 -11.91 -4.44
C VAL A 741 20.55 -13.31 -3.84
N GLN A 742 20.38 -14.34 -4.66
CA GLN A 742 20.58 -15.73 -4.24
C GLN A 742 21.98 -15.95 -3.68
N THR A 743 23.01 -15.39 -4.32
CA THR A 743 24.40 -15.47 -3.86
C THR A 743 24.58 -14.80 -2.49
N ILE A 744 23.98 -13.63 -2.26
CA ILE A 744 24.01 -12.92 -0.97
C ILE A 744 23.38 -13.78 0.13
N ILE A 745 22.20 -14.35 -0.12
CA ILE A 745 21.51 -15.23 0.84
C ILE A 745 22.35 -16.48 1.14
N LEU A 746 22.95 -17.10 0.11
CA LEU A 746 23.80 -18.29 0.26
C LEU A 746 25.11 -18.01 1.00
N ASP A 747 25.75 -16.85 0.77
CA ASP A 747 26.95 -16.48 1.52
C ASP A 747 26.63 -16.15 2.97
N SER A 748 25.52 -15.48 3.25
CA SER A 748 25.00 -15.27 4.62
C SER A 748 24.75 -16.61 5.32
N TYR A 749 24.14 -17.57 4.62
CA TYR A 749 23.97 -18.93 5.11
C TYR A 749 25.30 -19.61 5.45
N ARG A 750 26.30 -19.54 4.56
CA ARG A 750 27.65 -20.08 4.80
C ARG A 750 28.29 -19.45 6.04
N ARG A 751 28.26 -18.12 6.15
CA ARG A 751 28.83 -17.39 7.31
C ARG A 751 28.12 -17.74 8.61
N THR A 752 26.80 -17.96 8.58
CA THR A 752 26.05 -18.36 9.77
C THR A 752 26.37 -19.78 10.21
N ILE A 753 26.58 -20.73 9.29
CA ILE A 753 27.10 -22.06 9.65
C ILE A 753 28.45 -21.93 10.37
N GLU A 754 29.37 -21.13 9.83
CA GLU A 754 30.66 -20.87 10.46
C GLU A 754 30.50 -20.20 11.84
N LYS A 755 29.54 -19.27 11.99
CA LYS A 755 29.20 -18.59 13.26
C LYS A 755 28.63 -19.54 14.32
N PHE A 756 27.83 -20.54 13.93
CA PHE A 756 27.36 -21.57 14.86
C PHE A 756 28.50 -22.43 15.41
N GLY A 757 29.52 -22.69 14.59
CA GLY A 757 30.78 -23.34 15.00
C GLY A 757 30.68 -24.84 15.30
N ASN A 758 29.53 -25.32 15.79
CA ASN A 758 29.21 -26.72 16.07
C ASN A 758 27.78 -27.04 15.59
N GLY A 759 27.45 -28.34 15.46
CA GLY A 759 26.07 -28.78 15.25
C GLY A 759 25.22 -28.61 16.52
N ALA A 760 23.89 -28.59 16.35
CA ALA A 760 22.96 -28.56 17.47
C ALA A 760 23.04 -29.83 18.32
N GLY A 761 22.95 -29.69 19.64
CA GLY A 761 22.74 -30.82 20.55
C GLY A 761 21.32 -31.37 20.41
N ILE A 762 21.11 -32.65 20.69
CA ILE A 762 19.80 -33.32 20.63
C ILE A 762 19.34 -33.58 22.07
N PHE A 763 18.06 -33.33 22.35
CA PHE A 763 17.43 -33.67 23.63
C PHE A 763 16.08 -34.37 23.42
N PRO A 764 15.80 -35.45 24.15
CA PRO A 764 16.77 -36.31 24.82
C PRO A 764 17.64 -37.07 23.80
N MET A 765 18.74 -37.69 24.24
CA MET A 765 19.69 -38.34 23.32
C MET A 765 19.09 -39.57 22.62
N ASN A 766 18.17 -40.29 23.28
CA ASN A 766 17.38 -41.36 22.66
C ASN A 766 15.89 -40.99 22.69
N ASN A 767 15.16 -41.28 21.61
CA ASN A 767 13.74 -40.93 21.47
C ASN A 767 12.81 -41.57 22.53
N ASN A 768 13.28 -42.62 23.21
CA ASN A 768 12.55 -43.33 24.26
C ASN A 768 12.85 -42.80 25.67
N ASP A 769 13.87 -41.94 25.82
CA ASP A 769 14.19 -41.31 27.10
C ASP A 769 13.21 -40.14 27.36
N GLU A 770 13.04 -39.76 28.64
CA GLU A 770 12.22 -38.61 29.01
C GLU A 770 12.88 -37.32 28.50
N GLY A 771 12.12 -36.53 27.73
CA GLY A 771 12.53 -35.22 27.23
C GLY A 771 12.45 -34.12 28.30
N ILE A 772 12.41 -32.87 27.84
CA ILE A 772 12.22 -31.72 28.75
C ILE A 772 10.74 -31.64 29.13
N VAL A 773 10.43 -31.70 30.43
CA VAL A 773 9.04 -31.76 30.92
C VAL A 773 8.61 -30.45 31.58
N ILE A 774 7.43 -29.97 31.18
CA ILE A 774 6.65 -28.94 31.86
C ILE A 774 5.42 -29.59 32.48
N LYS A 775 5.06 -29.17 33.69
CA LYS A 775 3.84 -29.62 34.38
C LYS A 775 2.86 -28.47 34.46
N LEU A 776 1.58 -28.78 34.25
CA LEU A 776 0.53 -27.83 34.57
C LEU A 776 0.44 -27.65 36.09
N ASP A 777 0.19 -26.42 36.52
CA ASP A 777 -0.07 -26.13 37.93
C ASP A 777 -1.47 -26.63 38.36
N LYS A 778 -1.76 -26.52 39.65
CA LYS A 778 -3.01 -27.04 40.23
C LYS A 778 -4.24 -26.36 39.61
N ASP A 779 -4.19 -25.05 39.41
CA ASP A 779 -5.33 -24.28 38.92
C ASP A 779 -5.58 -24.58 37.44
N GLN A 780 -4.51 -24.75 36.66
CA GLN A 780 -4.57 -25.22 35.28
C GLN A 780 -5.12 -26.65 35.17
N ILE A 781 -4.78 -27.55 36.09
CA ILE A 781 -5.32 -28.92 36.12
C ILE A 781 -6.82 -28.90 36.42
N GLU A 782 -7.28 -28.16 37.44
CA GLU A 782 -8.70 -28.07 37.76
C GLU A 782 -9.48 -27.47 36.58
N TYR A 783 -8.95 -26.42 35.95
CA TYR A 783 -9.54 -25.86 34.75
C TYR A 783 -9.62 -26.87 33.59
N PHE A 784 -8.56 -27.65 33.38
CA PHE A 784 -8.50 -28.66 32.33
C PHE A 784 -9.48 -29.81 32.57
N LYS A 785 -9.73 -30.21 33.82
CA LYS A 785 -10.74 -31.23 34.16
C LYS A 785 -12.14 -30.78 33.76
N GLU A 786 -12.49 -29.54 34.07
CA GLU A 786 -13.83 -28.99 33.80
C GLU A 786 -14.06 -28.77 32.31
N ASN A 787 -13.04 -28.30 31.59
CA ASN A 787 -13.20 -27.79 30.22
C ASN A 787 -12.68 -28.77 29.15
N LYS A 788 -11.89 -29.79 29.52
CA LYS A 788 -11.16 -30.70 28.59
C LYS A 788 -10.26 -29.98 27.58
N VAL A 789 -9.99 -28.71 27.81
CA VAL A 789 -9.13 -27.83 27.02
C VAL A 789 -8.38 -26.91 27.95
N ILE A 790 -7.12 -26.65 27.64
CA ILE A 790 -6.29 -25.68 28.35
C ILE A 790 -5.40 -24.96 27.34
N MET A 791 -5.15 -23.67 27.59
CA MET A 791 -4.16 -22.89 26.87
C MET A 791 -3.18 -22.27 27.86
N PHE A 792 -1.88 -22.47 27.64
CA PHE A 792 -0.83 -22.00 28.54
C PHE A 792 0.37 -21.47 27.74
N ASN A 793 1.12 -20.53 28.33
CA ASN A 793 2.31 -19.95 27.71
C ASN A 793 3.57 -20.57 28.30
N ILE A 794 4.57 -20.81 27.46
CA ILE A 794 5.92 -21.14 27.91
C ILE A 794 6.81 -19.89 27.70
N PRO A 795 7.32 -19.26 28.77
CA PRO A 795 8.19 -18.09 28.62
C PRO A 795 9.59 -18.47 28.15
N VAL A 796 10.26 -17.54 27.47
CA VAL A 796 11.64 -17.69 26.99
C VAL A 796 12.62 -17.98 28.13
N ALA A 797 13.63 -18.81 27.86
CA ALA A 797 14.77 -19.00 28.75
C ALA A 797 15.90 -18.01 28.38
N LEU A 798 16.33 -17.19 29.32
CA LEU A 798 17.40 -16.19 29.14
C LEU A 798 18.68 -16.59 29.91
N PRO A 799 19.88 -16.16 29.46
CA PRO A 799 21.12 -16.46 30.16
C PRO A 799 21.24 -15.69 31.48
N SER A 800 21.94 -16.28 32.46
CA SER A 800 22.01 -15.77 33.84
C SER A 800 22.50 -14.33 33.99
N LYS A 801 23.27 -13.83 33.02
CA LYS A 801 23.93 -12.50 33.03
C LYS A 801 23.05 -11.35 32.49
N LEU A 802 21.97 -11.65 31.75
CA LEU A 802 21.07 -10.65 31.15
C LEU A 802 19.73 -10.55 31.90
N LYS A 803 19.74 -10.90 33.19
CA LYS A 803 18.55 -10.84 34.05
C LYS A 803 18.11 -9.40 34.29
N THR A 804 16.83 -9.15 34.10
CA THR A 804 16.11 -8.05 34.74
C THR A 804 15.33 -8.60 35.94
N GLU A 805 14.93 -7.74 36.88
CA GLU A 805 14.13 -8.12 38.06
C GLU A 805 12.80 -8.84 37.70
N ASN A 806 12.34 -8.71 36.44
CA ASN A 806 11.11 -9.30 35.89
C ASN A 806 11.34 -10.61 35.10
N SER A 807 12.53 -11.21 35.14
CA SER A 807 12.78 -12.50 34.48
C SER A 807 12.30 -13.65 35.36
N PHE A 808 11.43 -14.53 34.83
CA PHE A 808 11.02 -15.77 35.51
C PHE A 808 12.27 -16.49 36.00
N ALA A 809 12.33 -16.84 37.29
CA ALA A 809 13.54 -17.34 37.91
C ALA A 809 14.13 -18.52 37.13
N GLU A 810 15.42 -18.43 36.80
CA GLU A 810 16.21 -19.44 36.08
C GLU A 810 16.10 -20.86 36.67
N ALA A 811 15.76 -20.96 37.97
CA ALA A 811 15.58 -22.21 38.67
C ALA A 811 14.30 -22.98 38.29
N SER A 812 13.32 -22.35 37.63
CA SER A 812 12.02 -22.96 37.30
C SER A 812 11.74 -23.13 35.80
N ASN A 813 12.51 -22.50 34.90
CA ASN A 813 12.36 -22.75 33.45
C ASN A 813 13.13 -24.03 33.06
N PRO A 814 12.45 -25.10 32.60
CA PRO A 814 13.11 -26.38 32.32
C PRO A 814 14.00 -26.35 31.08
N PHE A 815 13.97 -25.25 30.31
CA PHE A 815 14.88 -25.00 29.18
C PHE A 815 16.10 -24.12 29.56
N ALA A 816 16.32 -23.85 30.85
CA ALA A 816 17.44 -23.04 31.32
C ALA A 816 18.80 -23.56 30.81
N GLY A 817 19.70 -22.63 30.46
CA GLY A 817 21.04 -22.93 29.93
C GLY A 817 21.09 -23.30 28.45
N ALA A 818 19.94 -23.39 27.77
CA ALA A 818 19.84 -23.68 26.35
C ALA A 818 19.29 -22.48 25.55
N CYS A 819 19.80 -22.29 24.34
CA CYS A 819 19.33 -21.32 23.37
C CYS A 819 19.01 -22.01 22.03
N ASN A 820 18.39 -21.26 21.10
CA ASN A 820 17.98 -21.72 19.77
C ASN A 820 17.35 -23.12 19.81
N ILE A 821 16.32 -23.26 20.65
CA ILE A 821 15.65 -24.52 20.92
C ILE A 821 14.63 -24.79 19.81
N ARG A 822 14.69 -25.99 19.24
CA ARG A 822 13.87 -26.41 18.09
C ARG A 822 13.26 -27.77 18.37
N LEU A 823 11.94 -27.91 18.19
CA LEU A 823 11.17 -29.08 18.57
C LEU A 823 10.98 -30.05 17.41
N ASN A 824 11.08 -31.33 17.74
CA ASN A 824 10.76 -32.44 16.85
C ASN A 824 9.43 -33.10 17.28
N ASN A 825 9.23 -33.30 18.58
CA ASN A 825 8.06 -33.98 19.12
C ASN A 825 7.55 -33.27 20.40
N VAL A 826 6.25 -33.36 20.61
CA VAL A 826 5.57 -32.93 21.83
C VAL A 826 4.63 -34.04 22.29
N ARG A 827 4.79 -34.49 23.53
CA ARG A 827 3.97 -35.55 24.13
C ARG A 827 3.23 -35.00 25.33
N VAL A 828 2.00 -35.45 25.54
CA VAL A 828 1.18 -35.01 26.68
C VAL A 828 0.68 -36.24 27.44
N TRP A 829 1.15 -36.38 28.67
CA TRP A 829 0.82 -37.47 29.56
C TRP A 829 -0.15 -36.97 30.64
N ILE A 830 -1.29 -37.65 30.80
CA ILE A 830 -2.40 -37.22 31.66
C ILE A 830 -2.67 -38.34 32.68
N LYS A 831 -2.09 -38.17 33.88
CA LYS A 831 -2.19 -39.18 34.93
C LYS A 831 -3.56 -39.11 35.61
N GLY A 832 -4.27 -40.24 35.63
CA GLY A 832 -5.60 -40.37 36.22
C GLY A 832 -6.75 -40.21 35.23
N ALA A 833 -6.46 -39.96 33.95
CA ALA A 833 -7.48 -40.03 32.90
C ALA A 833 -7.96 -41.47 32.70
N LYS A 834 -9.25 -41.62 32.35
CA LYS A 834 -9.86 -42.90 31.97
C LYS A 834 -10.53 -42.76 30.61
N ALA A 835 -10.37 -43.77 29.76
CA ALA A 835 -11.00 -43.86 28.45
C ALA A 835 -11.61 -45.27 28.26
N SER A 836 -12.71 -45.38 27.51
CA SER A 836 -13.48 -46.63 27.38
C SER A 836 -12.70 -47.75 26.68
N ASN A 837 -11.74 -47.40 25.83
CA ASN A 837 -10.94 -48.31 24.99
C ASN A 837 -9.47 -48.42 25.45
N ASP A 838 -9.13 -47.94 26.65
CA ASP A 838 -7.75 -47.84 27.17
C ASP A 838 -6.80 -46.95 26.34
N MET A 839 -7.30 -46.16 25.40
CA MET A 839 -6.50 -45.27 24.55
C MET A 839 -6.88 -43.82 24.80
N LEU A 840 -5.88 -42.96 25.03
CA LEU A 840 -6.10 -41.52 25.12
C LEU A 840 -5.54 -40.82 23.89
N GLN A 841 -6.37 -40.03 23.21
CA GLN A 841 -5.94 -39.12 22.16
C GLN A 841 -5.89 -37.68 22.70
N VAL A 842 -4.72 -37.06 22.57
CA VAL A 842 -4.49 -35.66 22.92
C VAL A 842 -4.18 -34.87 21.65
N ASN A 843 -4.91 -33.77 21.44
CA ASN A 843 -4.68 -32.86 20.32
C ASN A 843 -3.89 -31.67 20.85
N ILE A 844 -2.79 -31.37 20.19
CA ILE A 844 -1.79 -30.40 20.63
C ILE A 844 -1.65 -29.36 19.53
N CYS A 845 -1.73 -28.09 19.90
CA CYS A 845 -1.59 -26.97 19.00
C CYS A 845 -0.52 -26.01 19.52
N HIS A 846 0.47 -25.73 18.68
CA HIS A 846 1.39 -24.60 18.79
C HIS A 846 0.75 -23.42 18.06
N THR A 847 0.49 -22.29 18.74
CA THR A 847 -0.37 -21.24 18.16
C THR A 847 0.25 -20.47 17.01
N GLY A 848 1.56 -20.59 16.78
CA GLY A 848 2.22 -20.03 15.59
C GLY A 848 2.99 -18.73 15.84
N LYS A 849 2.70 -18.06 16.95
CA LYS A 849 3.51 -16.95 17.47
C LYS A 849 4.56 -17.49 18.43
N GLU A 850 5.83 -17.32 18.12
CA GLU A 850 6.89 -17.86 18.95
C GLU A 850 8.05 -16.89 19.15
N GLN A 851 8.82 -17.17 20.19
CA GLN A 851 10.07 -16.48 20.45
C GLN A 851 11.22 -17.48 20.43
N ILE A 852 12.37 -17.09 19.91
CA ILE A 852 13.58 -17.91 19.95
C ILE A 852 14.75 -17.04 20.37
N VAL A 853 15.58 -17.57 21.27
CA VAL A 853 16.72 -16.85 21.85
C VAL A 853 18.00 -17.30 21.16
N ASP A 854 18.83 -16.35 20.71
CA ASP A 854 20.15 -16.67 20.14
C ASP A 854 21.19 -17.00 21.23
N ALA A 855 22.39 -17.41 20.81
CA ALA A 855 23.47 -17.75 21.73
C ALA A 855 24.03 -16.57 22.54
N ASN A 856 23.70 -15.32 22.17
CA ASN A 856 24.07 -14.12 22.92
C ASN A 856 22.96 -13.68 23.91
N GLY A 857 21.78 -14.30 23.86
CA GLY A 857 20.62 -13.93 24.68
C GLY A 857 19.65 -12.96 24.02
N ASN A 858 19.82 -12.64 22.73
CA ASN A 858 18.87 -11.80 22.00
C ASN A 858 17.58 -12.59 21.70
N VAL A 859 16.43 -11.96 21.92
CA VAL A 859 15.12 -12.58 21.67
C VAL A 859 14.62 -12.17 20.29
N PHE A 860 14.28 -13.16 19.47
CA PHE A 860 13.66 -12.99 18.16
C PHE A 860 12.21 -13.43 18.23
N SER A 861 11.29 -12.60 17.74
CA SER A 861 9.86 -12.91 17.68
C SER A 861 9.45 -13.25 16.25
N PHE A 862 8.68 -14.31 16.09
CA PHE A 862 8.23 -14.82 14.81
C PHE A 862 6.74 -15.16 14.81
N SER A 863 6.16 -15.13 13.62
CA SER A 863 4.77 -15.44 13.32
C SER A 863 4.71 -16.43 12.17
N HIS A 864 3.98 -17.53 12.33
CA HIS A 864 3.75 -18.51 11.28
C HIS A 864 2.41 -19.21 11.49
N ASP A 865 1.96 -19.99 10.51
CA ASP A 865 0.69 -20.73 10.63
C ASP A 865 0.73 -21.71 11.82
N PRO A 866 -0.39 -21.90 12.55
CA PRO A 866 -0.43 -22.80 13.71
C PRO A 866 -0.02 -24.23 13.34
N LYS A 867 0.68 -24.90 14.26
CA LYS A 867 1.04 -26.31 14.08
C LYS A 867 0.18 -27.20 14.94
N TYR A 868 -0.44 -28.18 14.30
CA TYR A 868 -1.25 -29.20 14.96
C TYR A 868 -0.56 -30.54 14.93
N THR A 869 -0.57 -31.23 16.06
CA THR A 869 -0.17 -32.63 16.14
C THR A 869 -1.10 -33.38 17.08
N MET A 870 -1.06 -34.71 17.00
CA MET A 870 -1.82 -35.57 17.88
C MET A 870 -0.91 -36.60 18.52
N PHE A 871 -1.14 -36.82 19.80
CA PHE A 871 -0.43 -37.81 20.59
C PHE A 871 -1.43 -38.84 21.09
N LYS A 872 -1.17 -40.12 20.80
CA LYS A 872 -2.02 -41.24 21.22
C LYS A 872 -1.20 -42.27 21.98
N TYR A 873 -1.69 -42.70 23.12
CA TYR A 873 -1.05 -43.70 23.94
C TYR A 873 -2.06 -44.54 24.73
N TYR A 874 -1.63 -45.72 25.15
CA TYR A 874 -2.43 -46.60 25.99
C TYR A 874 -2.30 -46.20 27.47
N LEU A 875 -3.43 -46.02 28.17
CA LEU A 875 -3.47 -45.60 29.58
C LEU A 875 -2.88 -46.67 30.51
N SER A 876 -3.07 -47.96 30.20
CA SER A 876 -2.62 -49.08 31.03
C SER A 876 -1.09 -49.20 31.16
N ASN A 877 -0.34 -48.82 30.13
CA ASN A 877 1.12 -49.07 30.06
C ASN A 877 1.93 -47.92 29.47
N ASN A 878 1.30 -46.77 29.17
CA ASN A 878 1.91 -45.60 28.53
C ASN A 878 2.61 -45.89 27.19
N LYS A 879 2.28 -46.99 26.52
CA LYS A 879 2.85 -47.30 25.21
C LYS A 879 2.30 -46.30 24.18
N ILE A 880 3.21 -45.62 23.49
CA ILE A 880 2.89 -44.70 22.40
C ILE A 880 2.32 -45.51 21.24
N PHE A 881 1.10 -45.17 20.83
CA PHE A 881 0.46 -45.66 19.62
C PHE A 881 0.79 -44.72 18.44
N GLN A 882 0.70 -43.41 18.68
CA GLN A 882 1.04 -42.37 17.72
C GLN A 882 1.78 -41.25 18.45
N ASP A 883 2.98 -40.93 17.99
CA ASP A 883 3.80 -39.89 18.60
C ASP A 883 3.36 -38.49 18.12
N GLY A 884 3.55 -37.48 18.97
CA GLY A 884 3.17 -36.09 18.69
C GLY A 884 4.23 -35.34 17.89
N GLY A 885 4.57 -35.86 16.71
CA GLY A 885 5.54 -35.23 15.81
C GLY A 885 5.09 -33.84 15.38
N ILE A 886 5.92 -32.83 15.62
CA ILE A 886 5.72 -31.43 15.21
C ILE A 886 6.83 -30.93 14.26
N GLY A 887 7.85 -31.78 14.05
CA GLY A 887 8.99 -31.60 13.15
C GLY A 887 9.22 -32.82 12.24
N TRP A 888 10.49 -33.16 11.98
CA TRP A 888 10.98 -34.16 11.00
C TRP A 888 10.09 -35.40 10.86
N GLN A 889 9.61 -35.65 9.63
CA GLN A 889 8.93 -36.90 9.28
C GLN A 889 9.82 -37.89 8.54
N ASP A 890 11.00 -37.49 8.07
CA ASP A 890 11.78 -38.34 7.16
C ASP A 890 13.11 -38.82 7.74
N SER A 891 13.37 -40.11 7.54
CA SER A 891 14.55 -40.85 8.01
C SER A 891 15.86 -40.42 7.35
N GLU A 892 15.80 -39.57 6.31
CA GLU A 892 16.95 -39.11 5.51
C GLU A 892 17.52 -37.74 5.89
N SER A 893 17.12 -37.14 7.02
CA SER A 893 17.71 -35.86 7.48
C SER A 893 17.57 -34.69 6.48
N LYS A 894 16.56 -34.71 5.59
CA LYS A 894 16.15 -33.55 4.79
C LYS A 894 14.76 -33.07 5.24
N SER A 895 14.72 -32.07 6.12
CA SER A 895 13.43 -31.54 6.56
C SER A 895 12.87 -30.59 5.51
N THR A 896 11.71 -30.93 4.95
CA THR A 896 10.89 -30.01 4.15
C THR A 896 10.36 -28.85 5.01
N TYR A 897 10.26 -29.04 6.33
CA TYR A 897 9.66 -28.09 7.26
C TYR A 897 10.68 -27.44 8.20
N ALA A 898 10.46 -26.18 8.53
CA ALA A 898 11.17 -25.49 9.59
C ALA A 898 10.71 -26.03 10.97
N LEU A 899 11.65 -26.10 11.91
CA LEU A 899 11.39 -26.52 13.28
C LEU A 899 11.04 -25.31 14.14
N VAL A 900 10.00 -25.46 14.94
CA VAL A 900 9.47 -24.42 15.84
C VAL A 900 10.08 -24.56 17.23
N GLY A 901 10.11 -23.49 18.00
CA GLY A 901 10.52 -23.48 19.39
C GLY A 901 9.40 -23.85 20.36
N PRO A 902 9.73 -23.99 21.66
CA PRO A 902 8.73 -24.23 22.70
C PRO A 902 8.06 -22.95 23.20
N PHE A 903 8.64 -21.78 22.94
CA PHE A 903 8.27 -20.52 23.59
C PHE A 903 7.10 -19.82 22.88
N THR A 904 5.92 -20.40 23.06
CA THR A 904 4.66 -19.96 22.45
C THR A 904 3.50 -20.17 23.44
N TYR A 905 2.27 -19.88 23.00
CA TYR A 905 1.08 -20.48 23.61
C TYR A 905 0.86 -21.88 23.04
N TRP A 906 0.58 -22.82 23.94
CA TRP A 906 0.20 -24.18 23.61
C TRP A 906 -1.24 -24.40 24.01
N LYS A 907 -2.01 -25.01 23.11
CA LYS A 907 -3.37 -25.47 23.38
C LYS A 907 -3.41 -26.99 23.37
N ILE A 908 -3.94 -27.55 24.44
CA ILE A 908 -4.17 -28.99 24.60
C ILE A 908 -5.67 -29.22 24.66
N LYS A 909 -6.18 -30.16 23.85
CA LYS A 909 -7.60 -30.49 23.82
C LYS A 909 -7.83 -32.00 23.72
N ILE A 910 -8.75 -32.49 24.55
CA ILE A 910 -9.32 -33.83 24.46
C ILE A 910 -10.69 -33.71 23.79
N TYR A 911 -10.96 -34.54 22.78
CA TYR A 911 -12.29 -34.67 22.22
C TYR A 911 -12.95 -35.90 22.82
N ASP A 912 -14.21 -35.77 23.22
CA ASP A 912 -15.08 -36.92 23.38
C ASP A 912 -15.58 -37.34 22.00
N THR A 913 -15.62 -38.64 21.76
CA THR A 913 -16.43 -39.19 20.66
C THR A 913 -17.57 -40.01 21.26
N PRO A 914 -18.67 -40.23 20.53
CA PRO A 914 -19.77 -41.07 21.02
C PRO A 914 -19.32 -42.47 21.49
N ASP A 915 -18.23 -42.99 20.91
CA ASP A 915 -17.66 -44.30 21.20
C ASP A 915 -16.49 -44.27 22.22
N ASP A 916 -15.98 -43.08 22.55
CA ASP A 916 -14.81 -42.87 23.41
C ASP A 916 -15.00 -41.62 24.28
N LEU A 917 -15.67 -41.83 25.41
CA LEU A 917 -15.87 -40.80 26.43
C LEU A 917 -14.66 -40.80 27.37
N VAL A 918 -13.99 -39.65 27.47
CA VAL A 918 -12.84 -39.50 28.36
C VAL A 918 -13.29 -38.90 29.69
N ASP A 919 -12.98 -39.57 30.79
CA ASP A 919 -13.18 -39.08 32.15
C ASP A 919 -11.85 -38.52 32.69
N LEU A 920 -11.88 -37.22 33.06
CA LEU A 920 -10.75 -36.50 33.63
C LEU A 920 -10.91 -36.20 35.13
N SER A 921 -11.98 -36.65 35.78
CA SER A 921 -12.30 -36.29 37.17
C SER A 921 -11.21 -36.68 38.17
N GLU A 922 -10.50 -37.78 37.90
CA GLU A 922 -9.39 -38.30 38.73
C GLU A 922 -8.00 -37.81 38.29
N VAL A 923 -7.91 -36.85 37.35
CA VAL A 923 -6.62 -36.34 36.89
C VAL A 923 -5.86 -35.66 38.04
N THR A 924 -4.60 -36.04 38.21
CA THR A 924 -3.73 -35.50 39.28
C THR A 924 -2.47 -34.84 38.75
N GLU A 925 -2.10 -35.12 37.50
CA GLU A 925 -0.90 -34.56 36.88
C GLU A 925 -1.09 -34.52 35.35
N VAL A 926 -0.70 -33.40 34.73
CA VAL A 926 -0.57 -33.27 33.28
C VAL A 926 0.87 -32.85 32.98
N LYS A 927 1.60 -33.71 32.26
CA LYS A 927 2.98 -33.46 31.83
C LYS A 927 3.03 -33.21 30.33
N ILE A 928 3.73 -32.17 29.93
CA ILE A 928 4.05 -31.86 28.54
C ILE A 928 5.54 -32.08 28.35
N GLU A 929 5.89 -33.04 27.51
CA GLU A 929 7.25 -33.48 27.26
C GLU A 929 7.70 -33.05 25.86
N PHE A 930 8.87 -32.41 25.79
CA PHE A 930 9.44 -31.84 24.58
C PHE A 930 10.73 -32.56 24.18
N HIS A 931 10.82 -32.90 22.89
CA HIS A 931 12.00 -33.46 22.25
C HIS A 931 12.43 -32.54 21.11
N GLY A 932 13.74 -32.40 20.89
CA GLY A 932 14.25 -31.42 19.95
C GLY A 932 15.76 -31.29 19.91
N THR A 933 16.21 -30.12 19.46
CA THR A 933 17.61 -29.73 19.40
C THR A 933 17.84 -28.37 20.04
N ASN A 934 19.04 -28.12 20.56
CA ASN A 934 19.41 -26.87 21.19
C ASN A 934 20.88 -26.50 20.95
N TYR A 935 21.22 -25.26 21.29
CA TYR A 935 22.59 -24.77 21.39
C TYR A 935 22.87 -24.28 22.81
N PRO A 936 24.14 -24.25 23.25
CA PRO A 936 24.51 -23.58 24.49
C PRO A 936 24.63 -22.06 24.29
N PHE A 937 24.35 -21.29 25.35
CA PHE A 937 24.73 -19.87 25.38
C PHE A 937 26.25 -19.69 25.30
N LYS A 938 26.71 -18.58 24.72
CA LYS A 938 28.13 -18.23 24.72
C LYS A 938 28.61 -17.90 26.13
N CYS A 939 29.81 -18.38 26.46
CA CYS A 939 30.45 -18.17 27.77
C CYS A 939 30.83 -16.71 28.04
#